data_AF-A0A8W8NEC6-F1
#
_entry.id   AF-A0A8W8NEC6-F1
#
_cell.length_a   1.000
_cell.length_b   1.000
_cell.length_c   1.000
_cell.angle_alpha   90.00
_cell.angle_beta   90.00
_cell.angle_gamma   90.00
#
_symmetry.space_group_name_H-M   'P 1'
#
loop_
_entity.id
_entity.type
_entity.pdbx_description
1 polymer ?
#
loop_
_entity_poly.entity_id
_entity_poly.type
_entity_poly.pdbx_seq_one_letter_code
_entity_poly.pdbx_strand_id
1 'polypeptide(L)'
;MDWKLEAIVSDLVHRMMSSRNISTSIPVEYQSLTENSNARGNSQGSYHSAVQHHYRYLRINDFAMSKTLDDRARIAAFVARTVAVMSGKRTAEEVQPLLQDPRMLKIFYKAFEPYCYDEPKCNFNYPYRLTCGACNNLRYPLLGKAFTVYRRIVPSNYEDGIEMPRVKSIDGHPLPSARRVSNVVHNSNNQVQVSARFTPYLTHFGQFLDHDITSTPVMTDSDANIIEDCCIHPNRVECFNIAIADDDPFYTNPTQKCMHFVRSDIGPVPACDTGIRQQQNQRSSFIDGSAIYGFNTAKENSLREKRGGLLRVSSHHAYRPGVLPEGDDSQCENGHNGMLSRSPINHCFDAGDHRHTESPLLTVVHIMFLRRHNQIAEALQRATGILDDEVLFQETKRIVVAELNHITYNEYLPEIMAPEFIKYFGLKSKSKGHHNVYDPNVDPRAINSFAAAAYRFGHSFVQSVVGQDNGRSIMEDPLRNNFDNPTLINFPQNGGCEYVASWMANTGKSDMDRFVTSDLRNRLFDASPTGSPTTSPGATLSLDLVALNIQRGRDHGLPGYNVFRQWCGRPKAEHFGTWALGLVDHSEQSAAILQSIYRHPDDIDLFAGALSEKSLGRSLMGPTFSCIIGFQFNRLKYGDRFWYENDFPQTGFTKEQVVEIKKVTMTRMMCSTMTMGSLPVLQPHLFRRQTTPGNRPLSCSQLLGQDSILGFNIEPFARELQRLGGRRHRSSMDSNIPSYFLPRSSRQTGSQVY
;
A
#
# COMPACT_ATOMS: atom_id res chain seq x y z
N MET A 1 -11.93 -31.54 30.99
CA MET A 1 -11.88 -31.63 29.52
C MET A 1 -10.81 -30.68 28.99
N ASP A 2 -10.76 -29.46 29.54
CA ASP A 2 -9.84 -28.38 29.18
C ASP A 2 -8.34 -28.72 29.26
N TRP A 3 -7.88 -29.41 30.31
CA TRP A 3 -6.46 -29.79 30.43
C TRP A 3 -5.99 -30.77 29.35
N LYS A 4 -6.88 -31.64 28.86
CA LYS A 4 -6.54 -32.60 27.79
C LYS A 4 -6.39 -31.87 26.46
N LEU A 5 -7.28 -30.93 26.17
CA LEU A 5 -7.22 -30.13 24.95
C LEU A 5 -5.98 -29.22 24.96
N GLU A 6 -5.69 -28.59 26.10
CA GLU A 6 -4.47 -27.81 26.29
C GLU A 6 -3.21 -28.65 26.03
N ALA A 7 -3.11 -29.85 26.63
CA ALA A 7 -1.98 -30.75 26.41
C ALA A 7 -1.84 -31.16 24.93
N ILE A 8 -2.95 -31.45 24.24
CA ILE A 8 -2.94 -31.82 22.83
C ILE A 8 -2.48 -30.66 21.95
N VAL A 9 -2.99 -29.45 22.19
CA VAL A 9 -2.61 -28.24 21.44
C VAL A 9 -1.13 -27.94 21.65
N SER A 10 -0.65 -27.92 22.90
CA SER A 10 0.77 -27.66 23.21
C SER A 10 1.70 -28.72 22.59
N ASP A 11 1.36 -30.01 22.69
CA ASP A 11 2.16 -31.10 22.12
C ASP A 11 2.16 -31.07 20.58
N LEU A 12 1.04 -30.71 19.95
CA LEU A 12 0.96 -30.56 18.49
C LEU A 12 1.83 -29.39 18.01
N VAL A 13 1.71 -28.22 18.64
CA VAL A 13 2.52 -27.04 18.31
C VAL A 13 4.00 -27.35 18.49
N HIS A 14 4.39 -27.94 19.63
CA HIS A 14 5.79 -28.25 19.91
C HIS A 14 6.40 -29.19 18.86
N ARG A 15 5.71 -30.29 18.52
CA ARG A 15 6.19 -31.26 17.51
C ARG A 15 6.30 -30.65 16.11
N MET A 16 5.36 -29.81 15.71
CA MET A 16 5.39 -29.16 14.39
C MET A 16 6.48 -28.10 14.30
N MET A 17 6.70 -27.31 15.36
CA MET A 17 7.76 -26.32 15.41
C MET A 17 9.14 -26.97 15.42
N SER A 18 9.33 -28.04 16.21
CA SER A 18 10.61 -28.74 16.33
C SER A 18 10.98 -29.50 15.05
N SER A 19 10.03 -30.17 14.41
CA SER A 19 10.28 -30.94 13.18
C SER A 19 10.67 -30.07 11.98
N ARG A 20 10.33 -28.78 12.00
CA ARG A 20 10.63 -27.81 10.93
C ARG A 20 11.80 -26.86 11.25
N ASN A 21 12.47 -27.04 12.39
CA ASN A 21 13.54 -26.15 12.88
C ASN A 21 13.13 -24.66 12.87
N ILE A 22 11.87 -24.36 13.22
CA ILE A 22 11.38 -22.97 13.26
C ILE A 22 11.98 -22.27 14.48
N SER A 23 12.53 -21.07 14.26
CA SER A 23 13.09 -20.23 15.33
C SER A 23 12.09 -20.03 16.48
N THR A 24 12.60 -19.97 17.72
CA THR A 24 11.81 -19.65 18.92
C THR A 24 11.58 -18.15 19.11
N SER A 25 11.98 -17.30 18.17
CA SER A 25 11.58 -15.89 18.22
C SER A 25 11.39 -15.27 16.83
N ILE A 26 10.58 -14.23 16.77
CA ILE A 26 10.44 -13.35 15.60
C ILE A 26 11.15 -12.04 15.94
N PRO A 27 12.29 -11.73 15.31
CA PRO A 27 13.02 -10.51 15.62
C PRO A 27 12.20 -9.28 15.24
N VAL A 28 12.46 -8.18 15.94
CA VAL A 28 11.86 -6.87 15.61
C VAL A 28 12.20 -6.49 14.17
N GLU A 29 13.44 -6.74 13.74
CA GLU A 29 13.92 -6.43 12.40
C GLU A 29 15.08 -7.38 12.05
N TYR A 30 15.12 -7.88 10.80
CA TYR A 30 16.32 -8.54 10.30
C TYR A 30 17.33 -7.49 9.81
N GLN A 31 18.59 -7.63 10.24
CA GLN A 31 19.65 -6.66 9.93
C GLN A 31 20.32 -6.89 8.57
N SER A 32 20.02 -7.97 7.87
CA SER A 32 20.60 -8.28 6.56
C SER A 32 19.58 -8.08 5.44
N LEU A 33 20.01 -7.44 4.35
CA LEU A 33 19.41 -7.62 3.03
C LEU A 33 19.76 -9.05 2.56
N THR A 34 19.23 -10.08 3.21
CA THR A 34 19.17 -11.40 2.58
C THR A 34 18.04 -11.36 1.57
N GLU A 35 18.22 -10.55 0.53
CA GLU A 35 17.65 -10.88 -0.76
C GLU A 35 18.30 -12.22 -1.08
N ASN A 36 17.54 -13.31 -0.96
CA ASN A 36 18.04 -14.57 -1.43
C ASN A 36 18.14 -14.43 -2.95
N SER A 37 19.31 -14.04 -3.43
CA SER A 37 19.70 -14.10 -4.85
C SER A 37 19.58 -15.52 -5.41
N ASN A 38 19.29 -16.50 -4.55
CA ASN A 38 18.96 -17.88 -4.89
C ASN A 38 17.47 -18.11 -5.20
N ALA A 39 16.59 -17.10 -5.05
CA ALA A 39 15.31 -17.09 -5.76
C ALA A 39 15.49 -16.75 -7.27
N ARG A 40 16.69 -16.96 -7.81
CA ARG A 40 16.85 -17.36 -9.21
C ARG A 40 16.09 -18.67 -9.37
N GLY A 41 14.82 -18.56 -9.74
CA GLY A 41 14.16 -19.65 -10.44
C GLY A 41 15.11 -20.09 -11.53
N ASN A 42 15.67 -21.29 -11.38
CA ASN A 42 16.54 -21.92 -12.35
C ASN A 42 15.71 -22.42 -13.54
N SER A 43 14.62 -21.72 -13.86
CA SER A 43 13.78 -21.96 -15.01
C SER A 43 14.40 -21.21 -16.18
N GLN A 44 15.16 -21.92 -17.00
CA GLN A 44 15.53 -21.52 -18.36
C GLN A 44 14.30 -21.36 -19.30
N GLY A 45 13.12 -21.00 -18.77
CA GLY A 45 11.86 -20.90 -19.49
C GLY A 45 11.34 -19.45 -19.52
N SER A 46 11.29 -18.88 -20.73
CA SER A 46 10.67 -17.61 -21.15
C SER A 46 10.56 -16.50 -20.09
N TYR A 47 11.51 -15.57 -20.13
CA TYR A 47 11.60 -14.35 -19.33
C TYR A 47 10.51 -13.28 -19.62
N HIS A 48 9.41 -13.66 -20.29
CA HIS A 48 8.40 -12.74 -20.81
C HIS A 48 6.97 -13.25 -20.53
N SER A 49 6.57 -13.32 -19.26
CA SER A 49 5.18 -13.69 -18.91
C SER A 49 4.54 -12.71 -17.93
N ALA A 50 3.22 -12.55 -18.05
CA ALA A 50 2.41 -11.77 -17.12
C ALA A 50 2.58 -12.23 -15.65
N VAL A 51 2.87 -13.52 -15.46
CA VAL A 51 3.13 -14.15 -14.15
C VAL A 51 4.37 -13.55 -13.48
N GLN A 52 5.46 -13.37 -14.22
CA GLN A 52 6.70 -12.81 -13.67
C GLN A 52 6.56 -11.34 -13.26
N HIS A 53 5.89 -10.52 -14.08
CA HIS A 53 5.55 -9.15 -13.69
C HIS A 53 4.69 -9.12 -12.43
N HIS A 54 3.66 -9.95 -12.36
CA HIS A 54 2.79 -10.03 -11.18
C HIS A 54 3.56 -10.46 -9.91
N TYR A 55 4.51 -11.40 -10.06
CA TYR A 55 5.40 -11.76 -8.96
C TYR A 55 6.30 -10.59 -8.52
N ARG A 56 6.91 -9.85 -9.44
CA ARG A 56 7.72 -8.66 -9.10
C ARG A 56 6.90 -7.63 -8.34
N TYR A 57 5.64 -7.42 -8.76
CA TYR A 57 4.72 -6.53 -8.07
C TYR A 57 4.40 -6.99 -6.64
N LEU A 58 4.18 -8.30 -6.42
CA LEU A 58 3.82 -8.89 -5.12
C LEU A 58 5.01 -9.46 -4.33
N ARG A 59 6.24 -9.13 -4.72
CA ARG A 59 7.43 -9.80 -4.21
C ARG A 59 7.56 -9.72 -2.69
N ILE A 60 8.30 -10.69 -2.15
CA ILE A 60 8.70 -10.71 -0.76
C ILE A 60 9.94 -9.84 -0.58
N ASN A 61 9.83 -8.78 0.23
CA ASN A 61 10.93 -7.83 0.44
C ASN A 61 11.91 -8.26 1.55
N ASP A 62 11.50 -9.16 2.45
CA ASP A 62 12.36 -9.81 3.43
C ASP A 62 11.95 -11.28 3.53
N PHE A 63 12.68 -12.13 2.82
CA PHE A 63 12.33 -13.53 2.69
C PHE A 63 12.40 -14.28 4.03
N ALA A 64 13.45 -14.02 4.80
CA ALA A 64 13.65 -14.65 6.10
C ALA A 64 12.51 -14.30 7.05
N MET A 65 12.11 -13.02 7.11
CA MET A 65 10.97 -12.60 7.92
C MET A 65 9.64 -13.20 7.43
N SER A 66 9.33 -13.09 6.13
CA SER A 66 8.05 -13.55 5.59
C SER A 66 7.86 -15.05 5.80
N LYS A 67 8.87 -15.87 5.49
CA LYS A 67 8.83 -17.33 5.70
C LYS A 67 8.63 -17.68 7.17
N THR A 68 9.36 -17.00 8.04
CA THR A 68 9.32 -17.17 9.49
C THR A 68 7.90 -16.88 10.03
N LEU A 69 7.19 -15.90 9.47
CA LEU A 69 5.80 -15.58 9.81
C LEU A 69 4.80 -16.60 9.21
N ASP A 70 4.98 -16.97 7.93
CA ASP A 70 4.11 -17.93 7.23
C ASP A 70 4.10 -19.29 7.92
N ASP A 71 5.28 -19.86 8.18
CA ASP A 71 5.43 -21.19 8.78
C ASP A 71 4.66 -21.29 10.11
N ARG A 72 4.72 -20.24 10.93
CA ARG A 72 4.01 -20.20 12.22
C ARG A 72 2.51 -20.07 12.04
N ALA A 73 2.07 -19.18 11.14
CA ALA A 73 0.65 -18.98 10.87
C ALA A 73 0.00 -20.23 10.28
N ARG A 74 0.70 -20.98 9.42
CA ARG A 74 0.23 -22.27 8.88
C ARG A 74 0.11 -23.34 9.95
N ILE A 75 1.07 -23.42 10.88
CA ILE A 75 0.96 -24.33 12.03
C ILE A 75 -0.27 -23.95 12.88
N ALA A 76 -0.47 -22.67 13.16
CA ALA A 76 -1.65 -22.21 13.90
C ALA A 76 -2.96 -22.57 13.21
N ALA A 77 -3.08 -22.34 11.89
CA ALA A 77 -4.25 -22.71 11.10
C ALA A 77 -4.51 -24.23 11.09
N PHE A 78 -3.44 -25.03 10.99
CA PHE A 78 -3.54 -26.50 11.07
C PHE A 78 -4.05 -26.97 12.44
N VAL A 79 -3.53 -26.38 13.52
CA VAL A 79 -3.98 -26.66 14.90
C VAL A 79 -5.44 -26.25 15.08
N ALA A 80 -5.84 -25.08 14.57
CA ALA A 80 -7.22 -24.60 14.58
C ALA A 80 -8.19 -25.58 13.93
N ARG A 81 -7.84 -26.09 12.75
CA ARG A 81 -8.63 -27.12 12.05
C ARG A 81 -8.71 -28.41 12.85
N THR A 82 -7.60 -28.85 13.42
CA THR A 82 -7.56 -30.07 14.24
C THR A 82 -8.48 -29.95 15.45
N VAL A 83 -8.43 -28.82 16.14
CA VAL A 83 -9.33 -28.52 17.28
C VAL A 83 -10.80 -28.46 16.85
N ALA A 84 -11.11 -27.81 15.73
CA ALA A 84 -12.46 -27.77 15.18
C ALA A 84 -13.02 -29.17 14.93
N VAL A 85 -12.24 -30.03 14.25
CA VAL A 85 -12.60 -31.42 13.96
C VAL A 85 -12.79 -32.22 15.25
N MET A 86 -11.87 -32.12 16.20
CA MET A 86 -11.97 -32.80 17.50
C MET A 86 -13.19 -32.34 18.32
N SER A 87 -13.61 -31.09 18.14
CA SER A 87 -14.77 -30.50 18.80
C SER A 87 -16.08 -30.74 18.04
N GLY A 88 -16.04 -31.53 16.96
CA GLY A 88 -17.20 -31.86 16.13
C GLY A 88 -17.75 -30.69 15.32
N LYS A 89 -17.00 -29.59 15.17
CA LYS A 89 -17.41 -28.39 14.43
C LYS A 89 -16.97 -28.51 12.98
N ARG A 90 -17.88 -28.24 12.03
CA ARG A 90 -17.62 -28.45 10.59
C ARG A 90 -17.94 -27.24 9.71
N THR A 91 -18.76 -26.32 10.19
CA THR A 91 -19.18 -25.12 9.44
C THR A 91 -18.47 -23.87 9.96
N ALA A 92 -18.33 -22.83 9.13
CA ALA A 92 -17.71 -21.58 9.54
C ALA A 92 -18.43 -20.94 10.74
N GLU A 93 -19.76 -21.02 10.77
CA GLU A 93 -20.64 -20.51 11.83
C GLU A 93 -20.42 -21.24 13.17
N GLU A 94 -19.97 -22.49 13.13
CA GLU A 94 -19.62 -23.28 14.31
C GLU A 94 -18.17 -23.08 14.76
N VAL A 95 -17.26 -22.95 13.78
CA VAL A 95 -15.81 -22.89 14.01
C VAL A 95 -15.39 -21.52 14.54
N GLN A 96 -15.92 -20.43 14.01
CA GLN A 96 -15.51 -19.09 14.45
C GLN A 96 -15.83 -18.82 15.93
N PRO A 97 -17.04 -19.11 16.45
CA PRO A 97 -17.30 -18.93 17.88
C PRO A 97 -16.42 -19.79 18.78
N LEU A 98 -16.08 -21.02 18.34
CA LEU A 98 -15.15 -21.88 19.06
C LEU A 98 -13.75 -21.24 19.16
N LEU A 99 -13.22 -20.75 18.03
CA LEU A 99 -11.90 -20.13 17.96
C LEU A 99 -11.85 -18.73 18.59
N GLN A 100 -13.00 -18.13 18.89
CA GLN A 100 -13.11 -16.87 19.64
C GLN A 100 -13.48 -17.08 21.11
N ASP A 101 -13.65 -18.34 21.58
CA ASP A 101 -13.91 -18.63 22.99
C ASP A 101 -12.69 -18.22 23.85
N PRO A 102 -12.87 -17.42 24.92
CA PRO A 102 -11.78 -16.97 25.80
C PRO A 102 -10.86 -18.08 26.32
N ARG A 103 -11.39 -19.29 26.52
CA ARG A 103 -10.59 -20.45 26.96
C ARG A 103 -9.73 -20.98 25.82
N MET A 104 -10.27 -21.05 24.61
CA MET A 104 -9.50 -21.45 23.43
C MET A 104 -8.38 -20.46 23.14
N LEU A 105 -8.67 -19.18 23.22
CA LEU A 105 -7.69 -18.10 23.08
C LEU A 105 -6.54 -18.25 24.07
N LYS A 106 -6.84 -18.56 25.34
CA LYS A 106 -5.83 -18.80 26.37
C LYS A 106 -4.98 -20.05 26.08
N ILE A 107 -5.59 -21.14 25.60
CA ILE A 107 -4.90 -22.37 25.23
C ILE A 107 -3.92 -22.10 24.07
N PHE A 108 -4.39 -21.43 23.02
CA PHE A 108 -3.56 -21.05 21.88
C PHE A 108 -2.43 -20.11 22.29
N TYR A 109 -2.74 -19.05 23.05
CA TYR A 109 -1.73 -18.13 23.56
C TYR A 109 -0.61 -18.87 24.28
N LYS A 110 -0.94 -19.76 25.23
CA LYS A 110 0.08 -20.52 25.97
C LYS A 110 0.91 -21.44 25.07
N ALA A 111 0.32 -22.03 24.04
CA ALA A 111 1.04 -22.90 23.12
C ALA A 111 1.95 -22.12 22.15
N PHE A 112 1.55 -20.91 21.77
CA PHE A 112 2.26 -20.07 20.80
C PHE A 112 3.12 -18.96 21.42
N GLU A 113 3.01 -18.69 22.72
CA GLU A 113 3.78 -17.67 23.45
C GLU A 113 5.30 -17.75 23.16
N PRO A 114 5.95 -18.93 23.15
CA PRO A 114 7.37 -19.04 22.82
C PRO A 114 7.71 -18.75 21.35
N TYR A 115 6.74 -18.43 20.52
CA TYR A 115 6.89 -18.20 19.08
C TYR A 115 6.28 -16.86 18.65
N CYS A 116 5.94 -16.01 19.63
CA CYS A 116 5.43 -14.66 19.41
C CYS A 116 6.51 -13.69 18.93
N TYR A 117 6.07 -12.48 18.61
CA TYR A 117 6.97 -11.36 18.30
C TYR A 117 7.84 -11.01 19.50
N ASP A 118 9.14 -10.77 19.23
CA ASP A 118 10.01 -10.14 20.21
C ASP A 118 9.49 -8.74 20.54
N GLU A 119 9.26 -8.46 21.82
CA GLU A 119 8.87 -7.11 22.24
C GLU A 119 10.08 -6.16 22.13
N PRO A 120 9.99 -5.10 21.29
CA PRO A 120 11.09 -4.15 21.16
C PRO A 120 11.23 -3.30 22.43
N LYS A 121 12.47 -3.12 22.88
CA LYS A 121 12.79 -2.17 23.96
C LYS A 121 12.75 -0.75 23.40
N CYS A 122 11.70 0.00 23.71
CA CYS A 122 11.53 1.35 23.20
C CYS A 122 12.30 2.40 24.00
N ASN A 123 13.07 3.24 23.32
CA ASN A 123 13.66 4.44 23.91
C ASN A 123 12.69 5.62 23.80
N PHE A 124 12.11 6.03 24.93
CA PHE A 124 11.17 7.15 25.03
C PHE A 124 11.75 8.50 24.61
N ASN A 125 13.08 8.66 24.73
CA ASN A 125 13.79 9.87 24.37
C ASN A 125 14.31 9.85 22.93
N TYR A 126 14.07 8.77 22.18
CA TYR A 126 14.50 8.69 20.79
C TYR A 126 13.62 9.61 19.92
N PRO A 127 14.22 10.61 19.24
CA PRO A 127 13.47 11.69 18.59
C PRO A 127 12.99 11.33 17.18
N TYR A 128 13.43 10.21 16.62
CA TYR A 128 13.13 9.77 15.26
C TYR A 128 12.27 8.52 15.23
N ARG A 129 11.61 8.29 14.08
CA ARG A 129 10.87 7.05 13.83
C ARG A 129 11.89 5.92 13.59
N LEU A 130 11.62 4.72 14.10
CA LEU A 130 12.32 3.53 13.63
C LEU A 130 11.83 3.18 12.22
N THR A 131 12.71 2.73 11.34
CA THR A 131 12.41 2.49 9.92
C THR A 131 11.31 1.45 9.71
N CYS A 132 11.24 0.44 10.58
CA CYS A 132 10.16 -0.57 10.55
C CYS A 132 8.85 -0.11 11.21
N GLY A 133 8.76 1.11 11.75
CA GLY A 133 7.57 1.65 12.42
C GLY A 133 7.36 1.19 13.87
N ALA A 134 8.21 0.30 14.39
CA ALA A 134 8.15 -0.13 15.79
C ALA A 134 8.33 1.05 16.76
N CYS A 135 7.83 0.91 17.99
CA CYS A 135 7.94 1.91 19.06
C CYS A 135 7.30 3.27 18.74
N ASN A 136 6.48 3.39 17.69
CA ASN A 136 5.60 4.54 17.53
C ASN A 136 4.63 4.61 18.71
N ASN A 137 3.88 3.53 18.93
CA ASN A 137 3.10 3.34 20.14
C ASN A 137 3.98 2.76 21.25
N LEU A 138 4.22 3.54 22.29
CA LEU A 138 5.12 3.13 23.37
C LEU A 138 4.50 2.09 24.32
N ARG A 139 3.17 1.93 24.30
CA ARG A 139 2.44 0.94 25.10
C ARG A 139 2.31 -0.40 24.37
N TYR A 140 2.12 -0.34 23.05
CA TYR A 140 1.99 -1.50 22.17
C TYR A 140 2.95 -1.37 21.00
N PRO A 141 4.25 -1.68 21.21
CA PRO A 141 5.32 -1.30 20.29
C PRO A 141 5.27 -1.87 18.88
N LEU A 142 4.48 -2.92 18.66
CA LEU A 142 4.30 -3.57 17.37
C LEU A 142 3.17 -2.96 16.52
N LEU A 143 2.35 -2.06 17.09
CA LEU A 143 1.24 -1.46 16.35
C LEU A 143 1.74 -0.56 15.22
N GLY A 144 1.36 -0.92 13.99
CA GLY A 144 1.75 -0.22 12.75
C GLY A 144 3.13 -0.60 12.22
N LYS A 145 3.81 -1.57 12.84
CA LYS A 145 5.14 -2.04 12.42
C LYS A 145 5.05 -2.88 11.12
N ALA A 146 6.05 -2.75 10.26
CA ALA A 146 6.27 -3.64 9.11
C ALA A 146 6.42 -5.11 9.52
N PHE A 147 6.00 -6.00 8.62
CA PHE A 147 5.92 -7.45 8.86
C PHE A 147 5.07 -7.81 10.08
N THR A 148 3.93 -7.11 10.20
CA THR A 148 2.82 -7.50 11.07
C THR A 148 1.56 -7.64 10.23
N VAL A 149 0.53 -8.29 10.76
CA VAL A 149 -0.70 -8.51 10.01
C VAL A 149 -1.59 -7.27 9.96
N TYR A 150 -2.37 -7.16 8.90
CA TYR A 150 -3.42 -6.14 8.78
C TYR A 150 -4.43 -6.21 9.94
N ARG A 151 -4.95 -5.04 10.34
CA ARG A 151 -6.10 -4.96 11.25
C ARG A 151 -7.38 -5.41 10.54
N ARG A 152 -8.26 -6.12 11.23
CA ARG A 152 -9.63 -6.35 10.79
C ARG A 152 -10.59 -5.41 11.51
N ILE A 153 -11.53 -4.82 10.77
CA ILE A 153 -12.62 -4.00 11.32
C ILE A 153 -13.95 -4.76 11.41
N VAL A 154 -14.03 -5.88 10.69
CA VAL A 154 -15.10 -6.87 10.72
C VAL A 154 -14.46 -8.26 10.69
N PRO A 155 -15.08 -9.30 11.26
CA PRO A 155 -14.57 -10.66 11.20
C PRO A 155 -14.31 -11.14 9.76
N SER A 156 -13.33 -12.02 9.57
CA SER A 156 -13.09 -12.68 8.29
C SER A 156 -14.26 -13.59 7.92
N ASN A 157 -14.50 -13.77 6.62
CA ASN A 157 -15.45 -14.75 6.10
C ASN A 157 -14.73 -15.76 5.21
N TYR A 158 -14.19 -16.80 5.83
CA TYR A 158 -13.61 -17.97 5.18
C TYR A 158 -14.65 -19.10 5.16
N GLU A 159 -14.66 -19.90 4.10
CA GLU A 159 -15.62 -20.99 3.86
C GLU A 159 -15.60 -22.04 4.98
N ASP A 160 -14.41 -22.32 5.55
CA ASP A 160 -14.21 -23.24 6.68
C ASP A 160 -14.10 -22.51 8.04
N GLY A 161 -14.31 -21.19 8.04
CA GLY A 161 -14.11 -20.32 9.21
C GLY A 161 -12.65 -20.05 9.58
N ILE A 162 -11.67 -20.63 8.88
CA ILE A 162 -10.24 -20.58 9.25
C ILE A 162 -9.41 -19.97 8.13
N GLU A 163 -9.39 -20.57 6.95
CA GLU A 163 -8.50 -20.14 5.87
C GLU A 163 -8.98 -20.39 4.44
N MET A 164 -9.99 -21.23 4.20
CA MET A 164 -10.44 -21.55 2.85
C MET A 164 -11.18 -20.35 2.24
N PRO A 165 -10.72 -19.78 1.11
CA PRO A 165 -11.37 -18.62 0.51
C PRO A 165 -12.86 -18.86 0.25
N ARG A 166 -13.67 -17.80 0.38
CA ARG A 166 -15.11 -17.86 0.09
C ARG A 166 -15.32 -18.20 -1.38
N VAL A 167 -16.03 -19.31 -1.65
CA VAL A 167 -16.33 -19.77 -3.02
C VAL A 167 -17.81 -20.02 -3.25
N LYS A 168 -18.63 -20.05 -2.19
CA LYS A 168 -20.08 -20.23 -2.29
C LYS A 168 -20.86 -18.95 -1.97
N SER A 169 -21.99 -18.84 -2.65
CA SER A 169 -23.10 -17.94 -2.35
C SER A 169 -23.77 -18.36 -1.05
N ILE A 170 -24.51 -17.44 -0.43
CA ILE A 170 -25.29 -17.75 0.79
C ILE A 170 -26.34 -18.86 0.60
N ASP A 171 -26.72 -19.14 -0.65
CA ASP A 171 -27.64 -20.24 -1.01
C ASP A 171 -26.91 -21.56 -1.36
N GLY A 172 -25.60 -21.62 -1.17
CA GLY A 172 -24.77 -22.80 -1.37
C GLY A 172 -24.29 -23.03 -2.82
N HIS A 173 -24.76 -22.25 -3.79
CA HIS A 173 -24.25 -22.31 -5.16
C HIS A 173 -22.86 -21.66 -5.30
N PRO A 174 -22.05 -22.01 -6.31
CA PRO A 174 -20.79 -21.33 -6.56
C PRO A 174 -20.96 -19.83 -6.82
N LEU A 175 -20.06 -19.01 -6.27
CA LEU A 175 -19.95 -17.59 -6.62
C LEU A 175 -19.52 -17.42 -8.09
N PRO A 176 -19.91 -16.32 -8.75
CA PRO A 176 -19.38 -16.01 -10.08
C PRO A 176 -17.85 -15.87 -10.03
N SER A 177 -17.17 -16.35 -11.07
CA SER A 177 -15.74 -16.11 -11.24
C SER A 177 -15.44 -14.61 -11.21
N ALA A 178 -14.34 -14.22 -10.56
CA ALA A 178 -13.87 -12.84 -10.52
C ALA A 178 -13.72 -12.22 -11.92
N ARG A 179 -13.29 -13.01 -12.92
CA ARG A 179 -13.21 -12.56 -14.32
C ARG A 179 -14.57 -12.24 -14.90
N ARG A 180 -15.59 -13.06 -14.61
CA ARG A 180 -16.95 -12.82 -15.10
C ARG A 180 -17.55 -11.56 -14.46
N VAL A 181 -17.31 -11.34 -13.17
CA VAL A 181 -17.70 -10.09 -12.50
C VAL A 181 -16.99 -8.89 -13.14
N SER A 182 -15.69 -8.98 -13.43
CA SER A 182 -14.96 -7.92 -14.14
C SER A 182 -15.57 -7.59 -15.52
N ASN A 183 -15.87 -8.61 -16.33
CA ASN A 183 -16.49 -8.44 -17.65
C ASN A 183 -17.88 -7.78 -17.57
N VAL A 184 -18.71 -8.17 -16.61
CA VAL A 184 -20.11 -7.70 -16.50
C VAL A 184 -20.19 -6.33 -15.80
N VAL A 185 -19.44 -6.14 -14.72
CA VAL A 185 -19.59 -4.98 -13.82
C VAL A 185 -18.59 -3.87 -14.11
N HIS A 186 -17.43 -4.13 -14.71
CA HIS A 186 -16.35 -3.13 -14.79
C HIS A 186 -15.83 -2.87 -16.21
N ASN A 187 -16.45 -3.47 -17.23
CA ASN A 187 -16.07 -3.25 -18.62
C ASN A 187 -16.53 -1.87 -19.14
N SER A 188 -15.57 -1.03 -19.57
CA SER A 188 -15.83 0.29 -20.17
C SER A 188 -16.20 0.26 -21.65
N ASN A 189 -16.19 -0.92 -22.30
CA ASN A 189 -16.28 -1.03 -23.77
C ASN A 189 -15.25 -0.14 -24.51
N ASN A 190 -14.05 -0.01 -23.92
CA ASN A 190 -12.96 0.88 -24.39
C ASN A 190 -13.33 2.38 -24.43
N GLN A 191 -14.35 2.79 -23.69
CA GLN A 191 -14.78 4.18 -23.56
C GLN A 191 -14.57 4.66 -22.12
N VAL A 192 -13.32 4.98 -21.77
CA VAL A 192 -13.02 5.63 -20.50
C VAL A 192 -12.99 7.13 -20.72
N GLN A 193 -13.84 7.87 -20.00
CA GLN A 193 -13.90 9.32 -20.11
C GLN A 193 -12.69 9.96 -19.43
N VAL A 194 -12.17 11.04 -20.00
CA VAL A 194 -11.08 11.82 -19.37
C VAL A 194 -11.69 12.90 -18.48
N SER A 195 -11.21 12.99 -17.25
CA SER A 195 -11.68 13.95 -16.27
C SER A 195 -11.40 15.39 -16.71
N ALA A 196 -12.43 16.24 -16.65
CA ALA A 196 -12.28 17.69 -16.85
C ALA A 196 -11.72 18.41 -15.61
N ARG A 197 -11.62 17.72 -14.46
CA ARG A 197 -11.36 18.34 -13.16
C ARG A 197 -10.02 17.95 -12.54
N PHE A 198 -9.54 16.73 -12.78
CA PHE A 198 -8.38 16.19 -12.05
C PHE A 198 -7.26 15.72 -12.98
N THR A 199 -6.04 15.88 -12.53
CA THR A 199 -4.82 15.48 -13.24
C THR A 199 -4.39 14.06 -12.86
N PRO A 200 -3.56 13.39 -13.68
CA PRO A 200 -2.89 12.14 -13.29
C PRO A 200 -2.13 12.18 -11.96
N TYR A 201 -1.67 13.34 -11.48
CA TYR A 201 -1.06 13.46 -10.16
C TYR A 201 -1.96 13.00 -9.03
N LEU A 202 -3.29 13.20 -9.13
CA LEU A 202 -4.21 12.71 -8.10
C LEU A 202 -4.21 11.18 -8.04
N THR A 203 -4.16 10.50 -9.19
CA THR A 203 -4.11 9.04 -9.27
C THR A 203 -2.81 8.51 -8.69
N HIS A 204 -1.66 8.99 -9.17
CA HIS A 204 -0.37 8.42 -8.81
C HIS A 204 0.15 8.86 -7.44
N PHE A 205 -0.30 10.00 -6.92
CA PHE A 205 -0.08 10.32 -5.50
C PHE A 205 -0.88 9.38 -4.59
N GLY A 206 -2.11 9.02 -4.99
CA GLY A 206 -2.89 7.99 -4.28
C GLY A 206 -2.21 6.62 -4.28
N GLN A 207 -1.66 6.20 -5.43
CA GLN A 207 -0.88 4.97 -5.56
C GLN A 207 0.41 5.02 -4.72
N PHE A 208 1.13 6.14 -4.73
CA PHE A 208 2.32 6.34 -3.90
C PHE A 208 1.99 6.20 -2.40
N LEU A 209 0.87 6.76 -1.94
CA LEU A 209 0.40 6.60 -0.56
C LEU A 209 0.02 5.15 -0.24
N ASP A 210 -0.63 4.44 -1.17
CA ASP A 210 -0.92 3.02 -0.98
C ASP A 210 0.36 2.22 -0.75
N HIS A 211 1.40 2.53 -1.53
CA HIS A 211 2.69 1.87 -1.45
C HIS A 211 3.48 2.22 -0.17
N ASP A 212 3.22 3.38 0.43
CA ASP A 212 3.77 3.80 1.72
C ASP A 212 3.11 3.06 2.90
N ILE A 213 1.82 2.75 2.79
CA ILE A 213 0.99 2.20 3.88
C ILE A 213 0.88 0.67 3.81
N THR A 214 0.87 0.09 2.60
CA THR A 214 0.54 -1.31 2.38
C THR A 214 1.46 -2.00 1.37
N SER A 215 1.80 -3.24 1.67
CA SER A 215 2.38 -4.18 0.71
C SER A 215 2.14 -5.60 1.21
N THR A 216 1.52 -6.44 0.37
CA THR A 216 1.16 -7.81 0.76
C THR A 216 2.03 -8.81 -0.01
N PRO A 217 2.93 -9.56 0.67
CA PRO A 217 3.68 -10.62 0.00
C PRO A 217 2.75 -11.78 -0.42
N VAL A 218 3.25 -12.64 -1.31
CA VAL A 218 2.59 -13.90 -1.72
C VAL A 218 3.28 -15.12 -1.16
N MET A 219 2.54 -16.22 -1.05
CA MET A 219 3.06 -17.50 -0.56
C MET A 219 4.14 -18.04 -1.52
N THR A 220 5.17 -18.66 -0.96
CA THR A 220 6.13 -19.51 -1.67
C THR A 220 5.88 -20.97 -1.39
N ASP A 221 6.59 -21.85 -2.09
CA ASP A 221 6.60 -23.27 -1.76
C ASP A 221 7.41 -23.57 -0.49
N SER A 222 7.45 -24.84 -0.09
CA SER A 222 8.18 -25.30 1.09
C SER A 222 9.68 -25.02 1.04
N ASP A 223 10.24 -24.94 -0.18
CA ASP A 223 11.65 -24.74 -0.46
C ASP A 223 11.98 -23.28 -0.79
N ALA A 224 11.08 -22.35 -0.43
CA ALA A 224 11.24 -20.91 -0.67
C ALA A 224 11.19 -20.47 -2.15
N ASN A 225 10.76 -21.34 -3.06
CA ASN A 225 10.68 -21.00 -4.47
C ASN A 225 9.38 -20.27 -4.81
N ILE A 226 9.49 -19.45 -5.85
CA ILE A 226 8.37 -18.74 -6.45
C ILE A 226 7.37 -19.77 -6.99
N ILE A 227 6.10 -19.56 -6.70
CA ILE A 227 5.03 -20.33 -7.33
C ILE A 227 4.92 -19.83 -8.78
N GLU A 228 5.20 -20.73 -9.72
CA GLU A 228 5.04 -20.46 -11.16
C GLU A 228 3.57 -20.23 -11.54
N ASP A 229 3.20 -20.51 -12.79
CA ASP A 229 1.84 -20.33 -13.24
C ASP A 229 0.86 -21.33 -12.57
N CYS A 230 0.01 -20.84 -11.68
CA CYS A 230 -1.09 -21.59 -11.07
C CYS A 230 -2.10 -22.18 -12.06
N CYS A 231 -2.09 -21.76 -13.33
CA CYS A 231 -2.87 -22.43 -14.36
C CYS A 231 -2.24 -23.73 -14.86
N ILE A 232 -0.91 -23.87 -14.74
CA ILE A 232 -0.18 -25.10 -15.08
C ILE A 232 -0.25 -26.09 -13.91
N HIS A 233 -0.19 -25.60 -12.67
CA HIS A 233 -0.22 -26.41 -11.45
C HIS A 233 -1.35 -25.98 -10.49
N PRO A 234 -2.64 -26.15 -10.86
CA PRO A 234 -3.77 -25.58 -10.10
C PRO A 234 -4.05 -26.23 -8.75
N ASN A 235 -3.59 -27.47 -8.52
CA ASN A 235 -3.89 -28.23 -7.30
C ASN A 235 -3.00 -27.86 -6.10
N ARG A 236 -2.15 -26.85 -6.24
CA ARG A 236 -1.28 -26.37 -5.16
C ARG A 236 -2.05 -25.57 -4.13
N VAL A 237 -1.71 -25.70 -2.86
CA VAL A 237 -2.37 -24.97 -1.76
C VAL A 237 -2.11 -23.46 -1.81
N GLU A 238 -1.03 -23.04 -2.47
CA GLU A 238 -0.70 -21.63 -2.70
C GLU A 238 -1.53 -21.02 -3.84
N CYS A 239 -2.15 -21.84 -4.68
CA CYS A 239 -2.87 -21.39 -5.87
C CYS A 239 -4.35 -21.16 -5.58
N PHE A 240 -4.87 -20.05 -6.11
CA PHE A 240 -6.30 -19.74 -6.14
C PHE A 240 -6.65 -19.04 -7.45
N ASN A 241 -6.34 -19.75 -8.55
CA ASN A 241 -6.48 -19.28 -9.93
C ASN A 241 -7.90 -18.79 -10.25
N ILE A 242 -7.99 -17.85 -11.19
CA ILE A 242 -9.26 -17.24 -11.59
C ILE A 242 -9.78 -17.96 -12.83
N ALA A 243 -10.93 -18.62 -12.73
CA ALA A 243 -11.52 -19.33 -13.86
C ALA A 243 -11.93 -18.35 -15.00
N ILE A 244 -11.59 -18.70 -16.23
CA ILE A 244 -12.04 -18.03 -17.46
C ILE A 244 -13.12 -18.92 -18.09
N ALA A 245 -14.26 -18.31 -18.44
CA ALA A 245 -15.35 -19.03 -19.08
C ALA A 245 -15.10 -19.19 -20.59
N ASP A 246 -15.71 -20.21 -21.20
CA ASP A 246 -15.57 -20.48 -22.64
C ASP A 246 -16.09 -19.35 -23.53
N ASP A 247 -17.01 -18.54 -23.02
CA ASP A 247 -17.61 -17.38 -23.66
C ASP A 247 -16.93 -16.04 -23.26
N ASP A 248 -15.71 -16.06 -22.72
CA ASP A 248 -14.98 -14.83 -22.40
C ASP A 248 -14.75 -13.99 -23.67
N PRO A 249 -15.09 -12.68 -23.65
CA PRO A 249 -15.01 -11.84 -24.85
C PRO A 249 -13.58 -11.50 -25.29
N PHE A 250 -12.58 -11.70 -24.43
CA PHE A 250 -11.18 -11.37 -24.73
C PHE A 250 -10.32 -12.64 -24.82
N TYR A 251 -10.42 -13.53 -23.83
CA TYR A 251 -9.65 -14.77 -23.79
C TYR A 251 -10.36 -15.87 -24.60
N THR A 252 -10.24 -15.79 -25.93
CA THR A 252 -10.93 -16.72 -26.85
C THR A 252 -10.14 -18.00 -27.13
N ASN A 253 -8.87 -18.09 -26.70
CA ASN A 253 -8.06 -19.29 -26.88
C ASN A 253 -8.66 -20.45 -26.05
N PRO A 254 -9.08 -21.56 -26.68
CA PRO A 254 -9.76 -22.65 -25.98
C PRO A 254 -8.87 -23.36 -24.95
N THR A 255 -7.55 -23.18 -24.99
CA THR A 255 -6.63 -23.78 -24.00
C THR A 255 -6.49 -22.94 -22.74
N GLN A 256 -6.72 -21.62 -22.80
CA GLN A 256 -6.58 -20.72 -21.65
C GLN A 256 -7.87 -20.67 -20.83
N LYS A 257 -7.96 -21.52 -19.81
CA LYS A 257 -9.15 -21.64 -18.94
C LYS A 257 -9.03 -20.97 -17.58
N CYS A 258 -7.91 -20.33 -17.29
CA CYS A 258 -7.75 -19.54 -16.08
C CYS A 258 -6.72 -18.41 -16.22
N MET A 259 -6.66 -17.56 -15.19
CA MET A 259 -5.56 -16.63 -14.94
C MET A 259 -4.84 -17.04 -13.65
N HIS A 260 -3.51 -16.92 -13.68
CA HIS A 260 -2.63 -17.09 -12.54
C HIS A 260 -3.07 -16.23 -11.34
N PHE A 261 -3.10 -16.84 -10.15
CA PHE A 261 -3.25 -16.13 -8.89
C PHE A 261 -2.66 -16.96 -7.74
N VAL A 262 -1.69 -16.37 -7.04
CA VAL A 262 -1.10 -16.92 -5.82
C VAL A 262 -1.69 -16.22 -4.61
N ARG A 263 -2.06 -17.01 -3.61
CA ARG A 263 -2.60 -16.56 -2.33
C ARG A 263 -1.56 -15.71 -1.58
N SER A 264 -2.03 -14.73 -0.84
CA SER A 264 -1.19 -13.84 -0.05
C SER A 264 -0.52 -14.57 1.10
N ASP A 265 0.68 -14.12 1.46
CA ASP A 265 1.39 -14.68 2.59
C ASP A 265 0.73 -14.26 3.92
N ILE A 266 0.94 -15.05 4.96
CA ILE A 266 0.22 -14.94 6.23
C ILE A 266 1.15 -14.85 7.43
N GLY A 267 0.67 -14.24 8.51
CA GLY A 267 1.47 -14.10 9.72
C GLY A 267 0.63 -14.31 10.98
N PRO A 268 1.28 -14.60 12.12
CA PRO A 268 0.60 -14.56 13.41
C PRO A 268 0.18 -13.12 13.72
N VAL A 269 -0.96 -12.96 14.40
CA VAL A 269 -1.27 -11.66 15.00
C VAL A 269 -0.27 -11.37 16.13
N PRO A 270 0.05 -10.10 16.43
CA PRO A 270 0.94 -9.76 17.55
C PRO A 270 0.54 -10.36 18.90
N ALA A 271 -0.75 -10.66 19.10
CA ALA A 271 -1.29 -11.29 20.30
C ALA A 271 -1.28 -12.83 20.29
N CYS A 272 -0.74 -13.47 19.25
CA CYS A 272 -0.63 -14.93 19.11
C CYS A 272 -1.96 -15.69 19.25
N ASP A 273 -2.91 -15.34 18.39
CA ASP A 273 -4.29 -15.84 18.34
C ASP A 273 -4.44 -17.21 17.64
N THR A 274 -5.67 -17.68 17.51
CA THR A 274 -6.09 -19.08 17.32
C THR A 274 -5.91 -19.64 15.90
N GLY A 275 -5.11 -18.99 15.05
CA GLY A 275 -4.73 -19.50 13.73
C GLY A 275 -5.72 -19.23 12.60
N ILE A 276 -6.74 -18.38 12.81
CA ILE A 276 -7.52 -17.83 11.70
C ILE A 276 -6.59 -17.05 10.77
N ARG A 277 -6.71 -17.26 9.47
CA ARG A 277 -5.79 -16.73 8.46
C ARG A 277 -5.75 -15.20 8.45
N GLN A 278 -4.56 -14.63 8.65
CA GLN A 278 -4.30 -13.18 8.62
C GLN A 278 -3.15 -12.84 7.69
N GLN A 279 -3.37 -11.94 6.73
CA GLN A 279 -2.36 -11.56 5.75
C GLN A 279 -1.37 -10.55 6.34
N GLN A 280 -0.11 -10.69 5.92
CA GLN A 280 0.98 -9.81 6.33
C GLN A 280 0.93 -8.45 5.60
N ASN A 281 1.38 -7.41 6.29
CA ASN A 281 1.80 -6.14 5.68
C ASN A 281 3.32 -5.99 5.84
N GLN A 282 4.07 -5.99 4.74
CA GLN A 282 5.53 -5.78 4.75
C GLN A 282 5.94 -4.29 4.75
N ARG A 283 4.99 -3.38 4.95
CA ARG A 283 5.22 -1.94 5.16
C ARG A 283 4.86 -1.52 6.58
N SER A 284 5.51 -0.47 7.09
CA SER A 284 4.94 0.26 8.22
C SER A 284 3.59 0.84 7.79
N SER A 285 2.62 0.87 8.70
CA SER A 285 1.29 1.38 8.34
C SER A 285 1.23 2.91 8.30
N PHE A 286 2.22 3.59 8.86
CA PHE A 286 2.24 5.05 8.95
C PHE A 286 2.50 5.68 7.58
N ILE A 287 2.11 6.94 7.43
CA ILE A 287 2.59 7.77 6.32
C ILE A 287 3.94 8.34 6.76
N ASP A 288 4.99 7.52 6.65
CA ASP A 288 6.33 7.80 7.16
C ASP A 288 7.40 7.83 6.06
N GLY A 289 6.97 7.79 4.80
CA GLY A 289 7.87 7.82 3.65
C GLY A 289 8.67 6.53 3.48
N SER A 290 8.22 5.39 4.02
CA SER A 290 8.79 4.07 3.70
C SER A 290 8.86 3.81 2.19
N ALA A 291 7.99 4.41 1.37
CA ALA A 291 8.10 4.38 -0.09
C ALA A 291 9.36 5.10 -0.65
N ILE A 292 9.93 6.02 0.13
CA ILE A 292 11.15 6.78 -0.19
C ILE A 292 12.36 6.12 0.49
N TYR A 293 12.24 5.78 1.78
CA TYR A 293 13.35 5.42 2.66
C TYR A 293 13.47 3.93 2.94
N GLY A 294 12.49 3.12 2.56
CA GLY A 294 12.42 1.70 2.88
C GLY A 294 11.77 1.41 4.23
N PHE A 295 11.61 0.13 4.52
CA PHE A 295 10.88 -0.40 5.68
C PHE A 295 11.80 -1.03 6.74
N ASN A 296 13.11 -1.04 6.49
CA ASN A 296 14.13 -1.49 7.43
C ASN A 296 15.42 -0.66 7.26
N THR A 297 16.26 -0.70 8.28
CA THR A 297 17.52 0.03 8.40
C THR A 297 18.50 -0.34 7.28
N ALA A 298 18.51 -1.61 6.85
CA ALA A 298 19.41 -2.07 5.80
C ALA A 298 19.07 -1.43 4.45
N LYS A 299 17.78 -1.37 4.10
CA LYS A 299 17.28 -0.70 2.88
C LYS A 299 17.45 0.82 2.94
N GLU A 300 17.17 1.43 4.09
CA GLU A 300 17.41 2.87 4.29
C GLU A 300 18.89 3.21 4.06
N ASN A 301 19.80 2.42 4.62
CA ASN A 301 21.24 2.61 4.45
C ASN A 301 21.74 2.34 3.03
N SER A 302 21.08 1.48 2.25
CA SER A 302 21.47 1.23 0.85
C SER A 302 21.07 2.36 -0.08
N LEU A 303 20.03 3.13 0.27
CA LEU A 303 19.52 4.27 -0.48
C LEU A 303 20.24 5.59 -0.14
N ARG A 304 21.03 5.63 0.92
CA ARG A 304 21.77 6.81 1.38
C ARG A 304 23.11 6.98 0.68
N GLU A 305 23.44 8.22 0.34
CA GLU A 305 24.78 8.60 -0.14
C GLU A 305 25.81 8.54 1.00
N LYS A 306 25.34 8.61 2.25
CA LYS A 306 26.15 8.64 3.48
C LYS A 306 27.09 9.84 3.55
N ARG A 307 26.72 10.92 2.86
CA ARG A 307 27.38 12.21 2.90
C ARG A 307 26.33 13.31 2.76
N GLY A 308 26.42 14.33 3.61
CA GLY A 308 25.56 15.53 3.55
C GLY A 308 24.09 15.27 3.89
N GLY A 309 23.76 14.10 4.43
CA GLY A 309 22.39 13.67 4.69
C GLY A 309 21.61 13.35 3.42
N LEU A 310 22.28 13.05 2.30
CA LEU A 310 21.65 12.88 0.99
C LEU A 310 21.20 11.43 0.72
N LEU A 311 20.17 11.30 -0.09
CA LEU A 311 19.85 10.06 -0.82
C LEU A 311 20.74 9.94 -2.06
N ARG A 312 21.08 8.70 -2.42
CA ARG A 312 21.77 8.38 -3.67
C ARG A 312 20.89 8.76 -4.86
N VAL A 313 21.54 9.14 -5.94
CA VAL A 313 20.93 9.38 -7.24
C VAL A 313 21.69 8.57 -8.29
N SER A 314 21.10 8.38 -9.47
CA SER A 314 21.82 7.74 -10.59
C SER A 314 23.14 8.49 -10.87
N SER A 315 24.23 7.74 -11.06
CA SER A 315 25.59 8.27 -11.31
C SER A 315 25.72 8.99 -12.65
N HIS A 316 24.76 8.80 -13.54
CA HIS A 316 24.79 9.29 -14.91
C HIS A 316 24.60 10.81 -14.97
N HIS A 317 25.65 11.53 -15.40
CA HIS A 317 25.66 12.99 -15.49
C HIS A 317 24.57 13.61 -16.37
N ALA A 318 23.95 12.82 -17.27
CA ALA A 318 22.84 13.24 -18.10
C ALA A 318 21.55 13.53 -17.30
N TYR A 319 21.42 12.99 -16.09
CA TYR A 319 20.27 13.21 -15.21
C TYR A 319 20.54 14.35 -14.24
N ARG A 320 20.74 15.58 -14.71
CA ARG A 320 20.75 16.74 -13.81
C ARG A 320 19.42 17.50 -13.92
N PRO A 321 18.62 17.58 -12.83
CA PRO A 321 18.84 17.02 -11.50
C PRO A 321 18.65 15.50 -11.44
N GLY A 322 19.29 14.84 -10.45
CA GLY A 322 19.35 13.38 -10.32
C GLY A 322 17.99 12.68 -10.33
N VAL A 323 17.92 11.49 -10.92
CA VAL A 323 16.78 10.56 -10.80
C VAL A 323 17.07 9.50 -9.73
N LEU A 324 16.17 8.53 -9.56
CA LEU A 324 16.35 7.41 -8.63
C LEU A 324 17.70 6.68 -8.87
N PRO A 325 18.33 6.12 -7.82
CA PRO A 325 19.57 5.36 -7.95
C PRO A 325 19.39 4.10 -8.81
N GLU A 326 20.51 3.60 -9.33
CA GLU A 326 20.56 2.34 -10.08
C GLU A 326 20.22 1.14 -9.18
N GLY A 327 19.27 0.34 -9.62
CA GLY A 327 18.82 -0.90 -8.99
C GLY A 327 19.24 -2.15 -9.76
N ASP A 328 18.96 -3.31 -9.18
CA ASP A 328 19.25 -4.62 -9.78
C ASP A 328 18.44 -4.86 -11.07
N ASP A 329 19.03 -5.57 -12.05
CA ASP A 329 18.41 -5.88 -13.35
C ASP A 329 17.08 -6.63 -13.21
N SER A 330 16.86 -7.35 -12.10
CA SER A 330 15.61 -8.05 -11.80
C SER A 330 14.42 -7.12 -11.51
N GLN A 331 14.67 -5.83 -11.25
CA GLN A 331 13.67 -4.86 -10.78
C GLN A 331 12.83 -4.24 -11.90
N CYS A 332 13.18 -4.47 -13.17
CA CYS A 332 12.47 -3.87 -14.30
C CYS A 332 12.52 -4.75 -15.56
N GLU A 333 11.62 -4.48 -16.51
CA GLU A 333 11.51 -5.28 -17.75
C GLU A 333 12.80 -5.25 -18.59
N ASN A 334 13.41 -4.07 -18.72
CA ASN A 334 14.61 -3.88 -19.54
C ASN A 334 15.82 -4.73 -19.08
N GLY A 335 15.94 -4.99 -17.76
CA GLY A 335 16.98 -5.85 -17.19
C GLY A 335 16.82 -7.31 -17.58
N HIS A 336 15.59 -7.83 -17.53
CA HIS A 336 15.29 -9.18 -18.00
C HIS A 336 15.47 -9.35 -19.51
N ASN A 337 15.17 -8.32 -20.30
CA ASN A 337 15.29 -8.36 -21.76
C ASN A 337 16.75 -8.22 -22.26
N GLY A 338 17.73 -8.11 -21.37
CA GLY A 338 19.13 -7.82 -21.70
C GLY A 338 19.34 -6.45 -22.38
N MET A 339 18.31 -5.60 -22.40
CA MET A 339 18.31 -4.31 -23.07
C MET A 339 19.11 -3.25 -22.31
N LEU A 340 19.44 -3.50 -21.03
CA LEU A 340 20.34 -2.64 -20.24
C LEU A 340 21.77 -2.67 -20.79
N SER A 341 22.23 -3.81 -21.31
CA SER A 341 23.59 -3.94 -21.88
C SER A 341 23.81 -3.16 -23.19
N ARG A 342 22.74 -2.58 -23.77
CA ARG A 342 22.79 -1.82 -25.03
C ARG A 342 22.99 -0.31 -24.86
N SER A 343 22.85 0.22 -23.65
CA SER A 343 23.04 1.66 -23.37
C SER A 343 23.43 1.87 -21.91
N PRO A 344 24.54 2.57 -21.61
CA PRO A 344 24.92 2.87 -20.22
C PRO A 344 23.81 3.58 -19.45
N ILE A 345 23.05 4.42 -20.15
CA ILE A 345 22.01 5.27 -19.58
C ILE A 345 20.78 4.45 -19.14
N ASN A 346 20.52 3.29 -19.76
CA ASN A 346 19.35 2.48 -19.48
C ASN A 346 19.62 1.53 -18.30
N HIS A 347 18.97 1.77 -17.16
CA HIS A 347 19.09 0.98 -15.93
C HIS A 347 17.72 0.79 -15.26
N CYS A 348 17.58 -0.24 -14.42
CA CYS A 348 16.46 -0.31 -13.49
C CYS A 348 16.68 0.67 -12.33
N PHE A 349 15.61 1.22 -11.75
CA PHE A 349 15.72 2.09 -10.58
C PHE A 349 15.70 1.30 -9.26
N ASP A 350 16.15 1.95 -8.19
CA ASP A 350 15.94 1.52 -6.81
C ASP A 350 15.25 2.61 -5.98
N ALA A 351 14.36 2.21 -5.06
CA ALA A 351 13.71 3.10 -4.10
C ALA A 351 13.30 2.37 -2.82
N GLY A 352 12.69 3.08 -1.86
CA GLY A 352 12.17 2.49 -0.63
C GLY A 352 11.06 1.45 -0.85
N ASP A 353 10.16 1.73 -1.80
CA ASP A 353 9.15 0.76 -2.28
C ASP A 353 9.53 0.20 -3.65
N HIS A 354 9.48 -1.12 -3.78
CA HIS A 354 9.91 -1.84 -4.97
C HIS A 354 9.04 -1.68 -6.21
N ARG A 355 7.82 -1.18 -6.06
CA ARG A 355 6.86 -1.00 -7.17
C ARG A 355 7.02 0.40 -7.80
N HIS A 356 8.13 1.09 -7.52
CA HIS A 356 8.38 2.46 -7.98
C HIS A 356 8.35 2.61 -9.51
N THR A 357 8.62 1.56 -10.27
CA THR A 357 8.61 1.54 -11.76
C THR A 357 7.37 0.84 -12.32
N GLU A 358 6.34 0.55 -11.51
CA GLU A 358 5.11 -0.07 -12.03
C GLU A 358 4.53 0.74 -13.19
N SER A 359 4.63 2.06 -13.14
CA SER A 359 4.37 2.97 -14.25
C SER A 359 5.34 4.15 -14.19
N PRO A 360 5.80 4.70 -15.34
CA PRO A 360 6.61 5.92 -15.36
C PRO A 360 5.93 7.10 -14.66
N LEU A 361 4.59 7.14 -14.62
CA LEU A 361 3.82 8.18 -13.94
C LEU A 361 3.99 8.10 -12.40
N LEU A 362 4.12 6.89 -11.85
CA LEU A 362 4.45 6.68 -10.44
C LEU A 362 5.92 7.03 -10.17
N THR A 363 6.84 6.65 -11.08
CA THR A 363 8.27 6.96 -10.96
C THR A 363 8.52 8.46 -10.82
N VAL A 364 7.77 9.31 -11.54
CA VAL A 364 7.83 10.77 -11.40
C VAL A 364 7.61 11.20 -9.95
N VAL A 365 6.61 10.64 -9.27
CA VAL A 365 6.29 10.99 -7.86
C VAL A 365 7.43 10.56 -6.93
N HIS A 366 8.02 9.38 -7.13
CA HIS A 366 9.21 8.95 -6.38
C HIS A 366 10.39 9.91 -6.59
N ILE A 367 10.65 10.33 -7.83
CA ILE A 367 11.74 11.27 -8.16
C ILE A 367 11.49 12.64 -7.52
N MET A 368 10.24 13.13 -7.49
CA MET A 368 9.90 14.38 -6.78
C MET A 368 10.32 14.32 -5.32
N PHE A 369 9.95 13.25 -4.60
CA PHE A 369 10.28 13.12 -3.19
C PHE A 369 11.77 12.91 -2.91
N LEU A 370 12.48 12.17 -3.76
CA LEU A 370 13.94 12.04 -3.68
C LEU A 370 14.64 13.40 -3.87
N ARG A 371 14.28 14.13 -4.94
CA ARG A 371 14.86 15.45 -5.22
C ARG A 371 14.54 16.43 -4.09
N ARG A 372 13.33 16.35 -3.53
CA ARG A 372 12.89 17.16 -2.39
C ARG A 372 13.73 16.90 -1.15
N HIS A 373 14.01 15.64 -0.82
CA HIS A 373 14.90 15.29 0.28
C HIS A 373 16.28 15.92 0.11
N ASN A 374 16.92 15.71 -1.04
CA ASN A 374 18.27 16.22 -1.28
C ASN A 374 18.34 17.75 -1.24
N GLN A 375 17.33 18.45 -1.76
CA GLN A 375 17.24 19.92 -1.67
C GLN A 375 17.14 20.42 -0.22
N ILE A 376 16.33 19.76 0.62
CA ILE A 376 16.19 20.14 2.03
C ILE A 376 17.47 19.83 2.81
N ALA A 377 18.09 18.67 2.60
CA ALA A 377 19.34 18.28 3.25
C ALA A 377 20.47 19.29 2.96
N GLU A 378 20.65 19.66 1.69
CA GLU A 378 21.64 20.67 1.31
C GLU A 378 21.31 22.05 1.90
N ALA A 379 20.05 22.47 1.90
CA ALA A 379 19.65 23.75 2.47
C ALA A 379 19.87 23.77 3.99
N LEU A 380 19.58 22.66 4.68
CA LEU A 380 19.82 22.51 6.11
C LEU A 380 21.31 22.52 6.42
N GLN A 381 22.13 21.81 5.64
CA GLN A 381 23.59 21.85 5.77
C GLN A 381 24.13 23.28 5.59
N ARG A 382 23.71 23.99 4.53
CA ARG A 382 24.14 25.38 4.28
C ARG A 382 23.75 26.33 5.40
N ALA A 383 22.53 26.21 5.93
CA ALA A 383 22.04 27.09 6.99
C ALA A 383 22.62 26.78 8.38
N THR A 384 23.03 25.52 8.62
CA THR A 384 23.50 25.08 9.95
C THR A 384 25.02 24.99 10.08
N GLY A 385 25.73 24.71 8.98
CA GLY A 385 27.15 24.34 8.97
C GLY A 385 27.42 22.92 9.50
N ILE A 386 26.39 22.12 9.78
CA ILE A 386 26.54 20.75 10.30
C ILE A 386 27.04 19.83 9.19
N LEU A 387 28.03 18.98 9.51
CA LEU A 387 28.61 17.99 8.59
C LEU A 387 28.24 16.54 8.92
N ASP A 388 27.57 16.31 10.06
CA ASP A 388 27.14 14.99 10.49
C ASP A 388 26.01 14.47 9.58
N ASP A 389 26.32 13.42 8.81
CA ASP A 389 25.41 12.84 7.82
C ASP A 389 24.12 12.30 8.45
N GLU A 390 24.22 11.60 9.58
CA GLU A 390 23.06 10.99 10.23
C GLU A 390 22.10 12.05 10.75
N VAL A 391 22.63 13.12 11.36
CA VAL A 391 21.83 14.24 11.82
C VAL A 391 21.08 14.90 10.66
N LEU A 392 21.80 15.23 9.57
CA LEU A 392 21.19 15.87 8.40
C LEU A 392 20.14 14.96 7.76
N PHE A 393 20.43 13.67 7.61
CA PHE A 393 19.51 12.70 7.02
C PHE A 393 18.22 12.57 7.83
N GLN A 394 18.31 12.35 9.14
CA GLN A 394 17.12 12.14 9.98
C GLN A 394 16.26 13.40 10.12
N GLU A 395 16.87 14.59 10.25
CA GLU A 395 16.12 15.85 10.26
C GLU A 395 15.44 16.11 8.92
N THR A 396 16.14 15.86 7.81
CA THR A 396 15.58 16.00 6.46
C THR A 396 14.43 15.03 6.23
N LYS A 397 14.62 13.75 6.56
CA LYS A 397 13.57 12.72 6.51
C LYS A 397 12.34 13.16 7.30
N ARG A 398 12.54 13.68 8.50
CA ARG A 398 11.44 14.17 9.36
C ARG A 398 10.67 15.32 8.72
N ILE A 399 11.34 16.27 8.06
CA ILE A 399 10.70 17.37 7.33
C ILE A 399 9.91 16.84 6.12
N VAL A 400 10.52 15.99 5.29
CA VAL A 400 9.85 15.41 4.10
C VAL A 400 8.61 14.60 4.48
N VAL A 401 8.69 13.81 5.56
CA VAL A 401 7.54 13.06 6.08
C VAL A 401 6.42 14.00 6.57
N ALA A 402 6.77 15.14 7.16
CA ALA A 402 5.80 16.16 7.53
C ALA A 402 5.14 16.80 6.30
N GLU A 403 5.90 17.06 5.22
CA GLU A 403 5.36 17.53 3.95
C GLU A 403 4.40 16.52 3.32
N LEU A 404 4.78 15.23 3.30
CA LEU A 404 3.94 14.15 2.78
C LEU A 404 2.62 14.03 3.55
N ASN A 405 2.66 14.09 4.89
CA ASN A 405 1.45 14.13 5.71
C ASN A 405 0.64 15.41 5.46
N HIS A 406 1.29 16.57 5.35
CA HIS A 406 0.58 17.83 5.14
C HIS A 406 -0.18 17.83 3.80
N ILE A 407 0.47 17.44 2.70
CA ILE A 407 -0.14 17.33 1.37
C ILE A 407 -1.27 16.29 1.38
N THR A 408 -1.06 15.14 2.01
CA THR A 408 -2.08 14.09 2.10
C THR A 408 -3.38 14.61 2.71
N TYR A 409 -3.31 15.21 3.90
CA TYR A 409 -4.53 15.58 4.64
C TYR A 409 -5.15 16.93 4.24
N ASN A 410 -4.42 17.80 3.53
CA ASN A 410 -4.90 19.13 3.16
C ASN A 410 -5.10 19.36 1.66
N GLU A 411 -4.47 18.56 0.80
CA GLU A 411 -4.70 18.60 -0.65
C GLU A 411 -5.34 17.32 -1.15
N TYR A 412 -4.74 16.15 -0.92
CA TYR A 412 -5.21 14.89 -1.52
C TYR A 412 -6.59 14.43 -0.99
N LEU A 413 -6.73 14.23 0.33
CA LEU A 413 -7.98 13.74 0.92
C LEU A 413 -9.18 14.63 0.59
N PRO A 414 -9.08 15.98 0.65
CA PRO A 414 -10.18 16.86 0.24
C PRO A 414 -10.58 16.78 -1.23
N GLU A 415 -9.72 16.31 -2.15
CA GLU A 415 -10.10 16.12 -3.55
C GLU A 415 -10.87 14.81 -3.77
N ILE A 416 -10.57 13.75 -2.99
CA ILE A 416 -11.21 12.43 -3.17
C ILE A 416 -12.44 12.22 -2.27
N MET A 417 -12.56 12.97 -1.18
CA MET A 417 -13.57 12.75 -0.14
C MET A 417 -14.48 13.95 0.07
N ALA A 418 -15.76 13.69 0.34
CA ALA A 418 -16.72 14.74 0.60
C ALA A 418 -16.38 15.51 1.92
N PRO A 419 -16.62 16.83 1.99
CA PRO A 419 -16.31 17.63 3.18
C PRO A 419 -16.93 17.10 4.48
N GLU A 420 -18.09 16.48 4.41
CA GLU A 420 -18.82 15.88 5.53
C GLU A 420 -18.02 14.74 6.16
N PHE A 421 -17.41 13.89 5.32
CA PHE A 421 -16.57 12.77 5.76
C PHE A 421 -15.22 13.28 6.30
N ILE A 422 -14.60 14.27 5.64
CA ILE A 422 -13.39 14.95 6.14
C ILE A 422 -13.61 15.50 7.55
N LYS A 423 -14.78 16.12 7.79
CA LYS A 423 -15.17 16.65 9.09
C LYS A 423 -15.45 15.53 10.10
N TYR A 424 -16.26 14.54 9.72
CA TYR A 424 -16.66 13.43 10.59
C TYR A 424 -15.45 12.67 11.14
N PHE A 425 -14.48 12.35 10.27
CA PHE A 425 -13.26 11.65 10.65
C PHE A 425 -12.14 12.57 11.16
N GLY A 426 -12.38 13.89 11.27
CA GLY A 426 -11.40 14.84 11.80
C GLY A 426 -10.08 14.87 11.03
N LEU A 427 -10.14 14.70 9.70
CA LEU A 427 -8.97 14.47 8.85
C LEU A 427 -8.19 15.76 8.59
N LYS A 428 -8.87 16.89 8.43
CA LYS A 428 -8.21 18.17 8.13
C LYS A 428 -7.26 18.62 9.26
N SER A 429 -6.11 19.14 8.91
CA SER A 429 -5.18 19.80 9.84
C SER A 429 -5.72 21.18 10.25
N LYS A 430 -5.26 21.72 11.38
CA LYS A 430 -5.58 23.12 11.74
C LYS A 430 -4.90 24.08 10.77
N SER A 431 -5.54 25.21 10.45
CA SER A 431 -4.95 26.21 9.55
C SER A 431 -3.68 26.87 10.11
N LYS A 432 -3.51 26.91 11.43
CA LYS A 432 -2.35 27.53 12.11
C LYS A 432 -1.94 26.74 13.35
N GLY A 433 -0.64 26.77 13.67
CA GLY A 433 -0.08 26.24 14.92
C GLY A 433 -0.21 24.72 15.09
N HIS A 434 0.01 24.26 16.32
CA HIS A 434 -0.01 22.87 16.71
C HIS A 434 -1.42 22.29 16.91
N HIS A 435 -1.50 20.97 16.83
CA HIS A 435 -2.69 20.20 17.15
C HIS A 435 -2.29 18.81 17.64
N ASN A 436 -2.23 18.65 18.96
CA ASN A 436 -1.97 17.36 19.59
C ASN A 436 -3.19 16.47 19.44
N VAL A 437 -3.06 15.44 18.61
CA VAL A 437 -4.14 14.49 18.31
C VAL A 437 -3.80 13.06 18.67
N TYR A 438 -2.53 12.77 18.98
CA TYR A 438 -2.10 11.42 19.27
C TYR A 438 -2.83 10.82 20.48
N ASP A 439 -3.39 9.63 20.30
CA ASP A 439 -3.99 8.80 21.33
C ASP A 439 -3.35 7.39 21.29
N PRO A 440 -2.65 6.96 22.36
CA PRO A 440 -1.98 5.66 22.40
C PRO A 440 -2.94 4.45 22.42
N ASN A 441 -4.26 4.66 22.50
CA ASN A 441 -5.26 3.58 22.40
C ASN A 441 -5.81 3.42 20.97
N VAL A 442 -5.40 4.29 20.05
CA VAL A 442 -5.72 4.18 18.63
C VAL A 442 -4.80 3.14 18.00
N ASP A 443 -5.36 2.15 17.31
CA ASP A 443 -4.61 1.18 16.51
C ASP A 443 -4.33 1.74 15.10
N PRO A 444 -3.08 2.11 14.76
CA PRO A 444 -2.70 2.67 13.47
C PRO A 444 -2.43 1.62 12.38
N ARG A 445 -2.58 0.32 12.65
CA ARG A 445 -2.34 -0.72 11.63
C ARG A 445 -3.22 -0.48 10.40
N ALA A 446 -2.66 -0.74 9.22
CA ALA A 446 -3.41 -0.77 7.98
C ALA A 446 -4.53 -1.82 8.06
N ILE A 447 -5.72 -1.47 7.60
CA ILE A 447 -6.91 -2.31 7.65
C ILE A 447 -6.92 -3.24 6.43
N ASN A 448 -7.27 -4.51 6.63
CA ASN A 448 -7.26 -5.50 5.56
C ASN A 448 -8.20 -5.10 4.41
N SER A 449 -9.43 -4.66 4.72
CA SER A 449 -10.37 -4.17 3.71
C SER A 449 -9.94 -2.86 3.05
N PHE A 450 -9.08 -2.06 3.69
CA PHE A 450 -8.46 -0.89 3.06
C PHE A 450 -7.47 -1.35 1.98
N ALA A 451 -6.53 -2.23 2.32
CA ALA A 451 -5.45 -2.71 1.43
C ALA A 451 -5.96 -3.62 0.29
N ALA A 452 -6.91 -4.52 0.59
CA ALA A 452 -7.36 -5.54 -0.36
C ALA A 452 -8.56 -5.10 -1.22
N ALA A 453 -9.23 -3.99 -0.89
CA ALA A 453 -10.38 -3.51 -1.64
C ALA A 453 -10.51 -1.98 -1.70
N ALA A 454 -10.73 -1.30 -0.57
CA ALA A 454 -11.22 0.08 -0.60
C ALA A 454 -10.25 1.06 -1.24
N TYR A 455 -8.95 1.00 -0.89
CA TYR A 455 -7.96 1.94 -1.42
C TYR A 455 -7.53 1.60 -2.86
N ARG A 456 -8.04 0.50 -3.42
CA ARG A 456 -7.89 0.14 -4.84
C ARG A 456 -8.88 0.85 -5.76
N PHE A 457 -9.77 1.70 -5.23
CA PHE A 457 -10.67 2.54 -6.02
C PHE A 457 -9.91 3.40 -7.06
N GLY A 458 -8.65 3.76 -6.77
CA GLY A 458 -7.79 4.50 -7.69
C GLY A 458 -7.53 3.78 -9.02
N HIS A 459 -7.76 2.47 -9.12
CA HIS A 459 -7.63 1.74 -10.39
C HIS A 459 -8.64 2.21 -11.46
N SER A 460 -9.79 2.79 -11.08
CA SER A 460 -10.70 3.42 -12.05
C SER A 460 -10.19 4.77 -12.55
N PHE A 461 -9.18 5.36 -11.90
CA PHE A 461 -8.64 6.68 -12.27
C PHE A 461 -7.51 6.60 -13.29
N VAL A 462 -7.04 5.39 -13.61
CA VAL A 462 -5.88 5.15 -14.46
C VAL A 462 -6.29 5.25 -15.93
N GLN A 463 -5.52 6.02 -16.70
CA GLN A 463 -5.70 6.14 -18.15
C GLN A 463 -5.14 4.93 -18.91
N SER A 464 -5.58 4.72 -20.15
CA SER A 464 -4.98 3.73 -21.05
C SER A 464 -3.67 4.18 -21.69
N VAL A 465 -3.17 5.37 -21.35
CA VAL A 465 -1.98 5.97 -21.94
C VAL A 465 -1.08 6.60 -20.89
N VAL A 466 0.21 6.63 -21.18
CA VAL A 466 1.21 7.48 -20.55
C VAL A 466 1.72 8.46 -21.61
N GLY A 467 2.23 9.62 -21.22
CA GLY A 467 2.69 10.59 -22.21
C GLY A 467 3.81 11.50 -21.76
N GLN A 468 4.33 12.24 -22.72
CA GLN A 468 5.37 13.26 -22.59
C GLN A 468 4.88 14.56 -23.25
N ASP A 469 5.08 15.68 -22.57
CA ASP A 469 4.73 17.01 -23.05
C ASP A 469 5.93 17.95 -22.99
N ASN A 470 6.48 18.30 -24.16
CA ASN A 470 7.57 19.26 -24.32
C ASN A 470 7.07 20.71 -24.53
N GLY A 471 5.75 20.91 -24.46
CA GLY A 471 4.95 22.11 -24.74
C GLY A 471 4.96 22.63 -26.16
N ARG A 472 5.47 21.85 -27.11
CA ARG A 472 5.22 22.01 -28.55
C ARG A 472 4.33 20.89 -29.07
N SER A 473 4.53 19.67 -28.56
CA SER A 473 3.84 18.45 -28.97
C SER A 473 3.66 17.52 -27.78
N ILE A 474 2.53 16.82 -27.76
CA ILE A 474 2.25 15.73 -26.83
C ILE A 474 2.52 14.41 -27.57
N MET A 475 3.26 13.52 -26.93
CA MET A 475 3.45 12.13 -27.36
C MET A 475 2.84 11.21 -26.32
N GLU A 476 2.05 10.23 -26.75
CA GLU A 476 1.38 9.27 -25.87
C GLU A 476 1.63 7.84 -26.33
N ASP A 477 1.89 6.98 -25.37
CA ASP A 477 2.09 5.54 -25.56
C ASP A 477 1.05 4.77 -24.73
N PRO A 478 0.57 3.60 -25.21
CA PRO A 478 -0.31 2.75 -24.43
C PRO A 478 0.31 2.38 -23.08
N LEU A 479 -0.50 2.42 -22.02
CA LEU A 479 -0.06 2.06 -20.66
C LEU A 479 0.46 0.63 -20.62
N ARG A 480 -0.19 -0.29 -21.33
CA ARG A 480 0.21 -1.72 -21.41
C ARG A 480 1.67 -1.96 -21.85
N ASN A 481 2.29 -1.01 -22.55
CA ASN A 481 3.69 -1.12 -23.02
C ASN A 481 4.70 -0.50 -22.04
N ASN A 482 4.23 0.09 -20.94
CA ASN A 482 5.02 0.93 -20.04
C ASN A 482 5.06 0.42 -18.59
N PHE A 483 4.53 -0.78 -18.34
CA PHE A 483 4.65 -1.42 -17.03
C PHE A 483 6.08 -1.91 -16.76
N ASP A 484 6.64 -1.64 -15.59
CA ASP A 484 8.02 -1.98 -15.23
C ASP A 484 9.08 -1.47 -16.23
N ASN A 485 8.75 -0.45 -17.03
CA ASN A 485 9.61 0.03 -18.11
C ASN A 485 10.18 1.42 -17.77
N PRO A 486 11.49 1.52 -17.43
CA PRO A 486 12.09 2.80 -17.04
C PRO A 486 12.46 3.68 -18.24
N THR A 487 12.24 3.23 -19.48
CA THR A 487 12.68 3.90 -20.72
C THR A 487 12.26 5.38 -20.77
N LEU A 488 10.98 5.70 -20.57
CA LEU A 488 10.52 7.10 -20.67
C LEU A 488 11.20 8.04 -19.67
N ILE A 489 11.71 7.51 -18.55
CA ILE A 489 12.44 8.27 -17.54
C ILE A 489 13.94 8.31 -17.85
N ASN A 490 14.51 7.19 -18.32
CA ASN A 490 15.94 7.02 -18.57
C ASN A 490 16.49 7.82 -19.76
N PHE A 491 15.67 8.31 -20.67
CA PHE A 491 16.18 9.02 -21.86
C PHE A 491 15.97 10.54 -21.75
N PRO A 492 16.83 11.28 -21.01
CA PRO A 492 16.68 12.72 -20.80
C PRO A 492 16.81 13.53 -22.10
N GLN A 493 17.49 13.01 -23.12
CA GLN A 493 17.52 13.62 -24.46
C GLN A 493 16.13 13.68 -25.12
N ASN A 494 15.22 12.79 -24.72
CA ASN A 494 13.82 12.79 -25.12
C ASN A 494 12.93 13.46 -24.05
N GLY A 495 13.53 14.18 -23.11
CA GLY A 495 12.90 14.94 -22.03
C GLY A 495 12.63 14.20 -20.74
N GLY A 496 12.88 12.89 -20.69
CA GLY A 496 12.92 12.10 -19.45
C GLY A 496 11.73 12.33 -18.50
N CYS A 497 12.06 12.37 -17.20
CA CYS A 497 11.10 12.61 -16.12
C CYS A 497 10.32 13.91 -16.28
N GLU A 498 10.97 14.98 -16.75
CA GLU A 498 10.39 16.33 -16.81
C GLU A 498 9.23 16.41 -17.81
N TYR A 499 9.34 15.79 -18.98
CA TYR A 499 8.24 15.80 -19.95
C TYR A 499 7.07 14.91 -19.53
N VAL A 500 7.34 13.80 -18.83
CA VAL A 500 6.28 12.97 -18.23
C VAL A 500 5.55 13.77 -17.14
N ALA A 501 6.32 14.44 -16.28
CA ALA A 501 5.78 15.28 -15.21
C ALA A 501 4.96 16.48 -15.74
N SER A 502 5.37 17.04 -16.89
CA SER A 502 4.63 18.06 -17.65
C SER A 502 3.31 17.54 -18.18
N TRP A 503 3.33 16.37 -18.84
CA TRP A 503 2.12 15.75 -19.37
C TRP A 503 1.12 15.44 -18.24
N MET A 504 1.60 14.93 -17.10
CA MET A 504 0.77 14.71 -15.92
C MET A 504 0.15 16.00 -15.37
N ALA A 505 0.78 17.16 -15.52
CA ALA A 505 0.23 18.43 -15.04
C ALA A 505 -0.85 18.98 -15.97
N ASN A 506 -0.73 18.72 -17.27
CA ASN A 506 -1.54 19.35 -18.32
C ASN A 506 -2.72 18.50 -18.80
N THR A 507 -2.69 17.19 -18.58
CA THR A 507 -3.74 16.24 -18.98
C THR A 507 -4.73 15.92 -17.85
N GLY A 508 -5.80 15.20 -18.19
CA GLY A 508 -6.78 14.72 -17.20
C GLY A 508 -6.58 13.24 -16.91
N LYS A 509 -6.78 12.81 -15.66
CA LYS A 509 -6.89 11.38 -15.33
C LYS A 509 -8.18 10.78 -15.92
N SER A 510 -8.36 9.46 -15.91
CA SER A 510 -9.68 8.86 -16.19
C SER A 510 -10.72 9.37 -15.19
N ASP A 511 -11.96 9.58 -15.64
CA ASP A 511 -13.04 10.00 -14.76
C ASP A 511 -13.40 8.90 -13.76
N MET A 512 -14.12 9.25 -12.70
CA MET A 512 -14.52 8.25 -11.72
C MET A 512 -15.89 7.67 -12.04
N ASP A 513 -15.89 6.37 -12.33
CA ASP A 513 -17.06 5.53 -12.43
C ASP A 513 -16.69 4.09 -12.02
N ARG A 514 -17.62 3.15 -12.26
CA ARG A 514 -17.38 1.73 -11.98
C ARG A 514 -16.40 1.08 -12.96
N PHE A 515 -15.98 1.74 -14.03
CA PHE A 515 -15.23 1.11 -15.09
C PHE A 515 -13.72 1.18 -14.86
N VAL A 516 -13.02 0.23 -15.48
CA VAL A 516 -11.56 0.20 -15.51
C VAL A 516 -11.11 -0.02 -16.96
N THR A 517 -10.05 0.66 -17.36
CA THR A 517 -9.52 0.58 -18.73
C THR A 517 -9.14 -0.85 -19.11
N SER A 518 -9.31 -1.18 -20.40
CA SER A 518 -8.95 -2.49 -20.96
C SER A 518 -7.45 -2.82 -20.81
N ASP A 519 -6.58 -1.79 -20.79
CA ASP A 519 -5.15 -1.98 -20.55
C ASP A 519 -4.85 -2.56 -19.15
N LEU A 520 -5.71 -2.33 -18.16
CA LEU A 520 -5.62 -2.95 -16.83
C LEU A 520 -6.51 -4.19 -16.69
N ARG A 521 -7.65 -4.24 -17.40
CA ARG A 521 -8.65 -5.31 -17.28
C ARG A 521 -8.35 -6.53 -18.15
N ASN A 522 -7.62 -6.37 -19.24
CA ASN A 522 -7.36 -7.45 -20.20
C ASN A 522 -5.87 -7.60 -20.55
N ARG A 523 -5.08 -6.54 -20.35
CA ARG A 523 -3.69 -6.47 -20.84
C ARG A 523 -2.71 -6.07 -19.73
N LEU A 524 -3.07 -6.32 -18.46
CA LEU A 524 -2.14 -6.09 -17.36
C LEU A 524 -0.96 -7.05 -17.54
N PHE A 525 0.23 -6.48 -17.72
CA PHE A 525 1.47 -7.21 -17.97
C PHE A 525 1.42 -8.19 -19.15
N ASP A 526 0.69 -7.83 -20.21
CA ASP A 526 0.56 -8.63 -21.44
C ASP A 526 1.95 -9.05 -21.95
N ALA A 527 2.13 -10.34 -22.22
CA ALA A 527 3.38 -10.81 -22.81
C ALA A 527 3.56 -10.14 -24.18
N SER A 528 4.68 -9.43 -24.38
CA SER A 528 4.92 -8.70 -25.64
C SER A 528 4.66 -9.60 -26.85
N PRO A 529 4.01 -9.08 -27.92
CA PRO A 529 3.84 -9.83 -29.17
C PRO A 529 5.18 -10.19 -29.85
N THR A 530 6.31 -9.63 -29.39
CA THR A 530 7.66 -9.95 -29.85
C THR A 530 8.34 -11.08 -29.05
N GLY A 531 7.69 -11.60 -28.00
CA GLY A 531 8.16 -12.74 -27.22
C GLY A 531 7.83 -14.08 -27.88
N SER A 532 8.76 -15.03 -27.82
CA SER A 532 8.62 -16.38 -28.38
C SER A 532 7.34 -17.09 -27.90
N PRO A 533 6.60 -17.80 -28.77
CA PRO A 533 5.33 -18.48 -28.47
C PRO A 533 5.53 -19.78 -27.67
N THR A 534 6.41 -19.76 -26.67
CA THR A 534 6.69 -20.91 -25.81
C THR A 534 5.92 -20.80 -24.50
N THR A 535 4.64 -20.44 -24.54
CA THR A 535 3.77 -20.60 -23.38
C THR A 535 3.12 -21.97 -23.50
N SER A 536 3.29 -22.81 -22.46
CA SER A 536 2.62 -24.10 -22.39
C SER A 536 1.12 -23.92 -22.62
N PRO A 537 0.42 -24.85 -23.30
CA PRO A 537 -1.03 -24.77 -23.47
C PRO A 537 -1.72 -24.50 -22.13
N GLY A 538 -2.53 -23.44 -22.07
CA GLY A 538 -3.23 -23.01 -20.86
C GLY A 538 -2.48 -22.07 -19.93
N ALA A 539 -1.26 -21.66 -20.25
CA ALA A 539 -0.54 -20.64 -19.50
C ALA A 539 -1.20 -19.24 -19.61
N THR A 540 -0.94 -18.41 -18.60
CA THR A 540 -1.45 -17.06 -18.44
C THR A 540 -0.73 -16.10 -19.38
N LEU A 541 -1.45 -15.57 -20.37
CA LEU A 541 -0.91 -14.63 -21.36
C LEU A 541 -0.87 -13.18 -20.85
N SER A 542 -1.92 -12.77 -20.14
CA SER A 542 -2.11 -11.46 -19.55
C SER A 542 -3.00 -11.57 -18.31
N LEU A 543 -3.12 -10.49 -17.55
CA LEU A 543 -3.93 -10.46 -16.34
C LEU A 543 -5.05 -9.40 -16.43
N ASP A 544 -6.03 -9.56 -15.53
CA ASP A 544 -7.14 -8.64 -15.29
C ASP A 544 -7.05 -8.10 -13.85
N LEU A 545 -6.67 -6.82 -13.70
CA LEU A 545 -6.48 -6.20 -12.39
C LEU A 545 -7.77 -6.16 -11.55
N VAL A 546 -8.94 -6.03 -12.18
CA VAL A 546 -10.22 -6.03 -11.47
C VAL A 546 -10.54 -7.44 -10.96
N ALA A 547 -10.31 -8.45 -11.79
CA ALA A 547 -10.46 -9.84 -11.37
C ALA A 547 -9.48 -10.19 -10.24
N LEU A 548 -8.22 -9.73 -10.32
CA LEU A 548 -7.24 -9.87 -9.25
C LEU A 548 -7.70 -9.20 -7.95
N ASN A 549 -8.30 -8.00 -8.01
CA ASN A 549 -8.83 -7.32 -6.83
C ASN A 549 -9.95 -8.11 -6.14
N ILE A 550 -10.92 -8.61 -6.92
CA ILE A 550 -12.04 -9.41 -6.40
C ILE A 550 -11.51 -10.72 -5.80
N GLN A 551 -10.63 -11.42 -6.52
CA GLN A 551 -10.03 -12.67 -6.07
C GLN A 551 -9.19 -12.47 -4.80
N ARG A 552 -8.43 -11.35 -4.70
CA ARG A 552 -7.67 -10.97 -3.51
C ARG A 552 -8.57 -10.70 -2.31
N GLY A 553 -9.71 -10.03 -2.51
CA GLY A 553 -10.71 -9.86 -1.46
C GLY A 553 -11.21 -11.20 -0.89
N ARG A 554 -11.45 -12.18 -1.76
CA ARG A 554 -11.85 -13.55 -1.37
C ARG A 554 -10.73 -14.31 -0.66
N ASP A 555 -9.49 -14.24 -1.14
CA ASP A 555 -8.30 -14.84 -0.48
C ASP A 555 -8.04 -14.25 0.92
N HIS A 556 -8.30 -12.96 1.08
CA HIS A 556 -8.18 -12.26 2.36
C HIS A 556 -9.36 -12.52 3.31
N GLY A 557 -10.34 -13.33 2.89
CA GLY A 557 -11.54 -13.61 3.67
C GLY A 557 -12.31 -12.33 3.99
N LEU A 558 -12.37 -11.37 3.06
CA LEU A 558 -13.24 -10.21 3.24
C LEU A 558 -14.70 -10.67 3.12
N PRO A 559 -15.59 -10.29 4.06
CA PRO A 559 -17.01 -10.55 3.91
C PRO A 559 -17.60 -9.78 2.72
N GLY A 560 -18.82 -10.16 2.34
CA GLY A 560 -19.57 -9.49 1.28
C GLY A 560 -19.83 -8.01 1.59
N TYR A 561 -20.12 -7.25 0.54
CA TYR A 561 -20.36 -5.81 0.56
C TYR A 561 -21.33 -5.36 1.67
N ASN A 562 -22.41 -6.10 1.89
CA ASN A 562 -23.42 -5.77 2.90
C ASN A 562 -22.85 -5.67 4.33
N VAL A 563 -21.84 -6.48 4.69
CA VAL A 563 -21.25 -6.44 6.03
C VAL A 563 -20.51 -5.11 6.26
N PHE A 564 -19.78 -4.63 5.26
CA PHE A 564 -19.10 -3.33 5.32
C PHE A 564 -20.07 -2.17 5.22
N ARG A 565 -21.11 -2.28 4.40
CA ARG A 565 -22.21 -1.33 4.31
C ARG A 565 -22.86 -1.12 5.69
N GLN A 566 -23.18 -2.21 6.38
CA GLN A 566 -23.73 -2.18 7.75
C GLN A 566 -22.76 -1.59 8.76
N TRP A 567 -21.50 -2.00 8.72
CA TRP A 567 -20.46 -1.45 9.59
C TRP A 567 -20.31 0.08 9.40
N CYS A 568 -20.49 0.56 8.17
CA CYS A 568 -20.53 1.99 7.82
C CYS A 568 -21.86 2.70 8.14
N GLY A 569 -22.74 2.06 8.93
CA GLY A 569 -23.98 2.66 9.41
C GLY A 569 -25.12 2.68 8.39
N ARG A 570 -25.04 1.88 7.32
CA ARG A 570 -26.10 1.79 6.29
C ARG A 570 -26.94 0.52 6.47
N PRO A 571 -28.24 0.55 6.17
CA PRO A 571 -29.05 -0.66 6.20
C PRO A 571 -28.51 -1.72 5.25
N LYS A 572 -28.59 -2.99 5.68
CA LYS A 572 -28.35 -4.15 4.82
C LYS A 572 -29.26 -4.06 3.59
N ALA A 573 -28.73 -4.32 2.40
CA ALA A 573 -29.55 -4.49 1.22
C ALA A 573 -30.13 -5.91 1.19
N GLU A 574 -31.45 -6.04 1.17
CA GLU A 574 -32.20 -7.30 1.12
C GLU A 574 -32.52 -7.71 -0.32
N HIS A 575 -32.50 -6.76 -1.25
CA HIS A 575 -32.70 -6.99 -2.68
C HIS A 575 -31.87 -6.02 -3.52
N PHE A 576 -31.79 -6.28 -4.83
CA PHE A 576 -31.00 -5.46 -5.75
C PHE A 576 -31.63 -4.13 -6.14
N GLY A 577 -32.95 -3.94 -5.95
CA GLY A 577 -33.63 -2.68 -6.25
C GLY A 577 -33.03 -1.45 -5.55
N THR A 578 -33.21 -0.24 -6.09
CA THR A 578 -32.63 1.01 -5.56
C THR A 578 -33.56 1.77 -4.60
N TRP A 579 -34.62 1.14 -4.12
CA TRP A 579 -35.57 1.68 -3.13
C TRP A 579 -35.29 1.15 -1.72
N ALA A 580 -36.17 1.47 -0.76
CA ALA A 580 -36.03 1.11 0.65
C ALA A 580 -35.60 -0.36 0.84
N LEU A 581 -34.60 -0.57 1.72
CA LEU A 581 -33.94 -1.86 1.98
C LEU A 581 -33.20 -2.50 0.78
N GLY A 582 -32.97 -1.75 -0.29
CA GLY A 582 -32.16 -2.20 -1.43
C GLY A 582 -30.81 -1.51 -1.57
N LEU A 583 -30.24 -1.57 -2.77
CA LEU A 583 -29.00 -0.91 -3.20
C LEU A 583 -29.21 0.60 -3.46
N VAL A 584 -29.70 1.33 -2.46
CA VAL A 584 -30.08 2.76 -2.58
C VAL A 584 -28.90 3.69 -2.96
N ASP A 585 -27.68 3.25 -2.71
CA ASP A 585 -26.46 3.99 -3.05
C ASP A 585 -25.98 3.72 -4.48
N HIS A 586 -26.65 2.84 -5.22
CA HIS A 586 -26.34 2.53 -6.62
C HIS A 586 -27.30 3.27 -7.57
N SER A 587 -26.89 3.42 -8.83
CA SER A 587 -27.83 3.75 -9.90
C SER A 587 -28.65 2.50 -10.26
N GLU A 588 -29.82 2.69 -10.88
CA GLU A 588 -30.63 1.56 -11.37
C GLU A 588 -29.84 0.65 -12.31
N GLN A 589 -28.99 1.24 -13.16
CA GLN A 589 -28.11 0.48 -14.05
C GLN A 589 -27.06 -0.34 -13.29
N SER A 590 -26.36 0.24 -12.32
CA SER A 590 -25.37 -0.49 -11.52
C SER A 590 -26.02 -1.60 -10.71
N ALA A 591 -27.19 -1.33 -10.11
CA ALA A 591 -27.98 -2.31 -9.37
C ALA A 591 -28.43 -3.49 -10.25
N ALA A 592 -28.98 -3.21 -11.44
CA ALA A 592 -29.41 -4.24 -12.38
C ALA A 592 -28.24 -5.10 -12.89
N ILE A 593 -27.07 -4.49 -13.09
CA ILE A 593 -25.86 -5.21 -13.51
C ILE A 593 -25.31 -6.10 -12.37
N LEU A 594 -25.38 -5.65 -11.11
CA LEU A 594 -25.03 -6.52 -9.97
C LEU A 594 -26.02 -7.68 -9.83
N GLN A 595 -27.32 -7.42 -10.03
CA GLN A 595 -28.37 -8.43 -10.02
C GLN A 595 -28.19 -9.50 -11.11
N SER A 596 -27.63 -9.14 -12.26
CA SER A 596 -27.46 -10.08 -13.37
C SER A 596 -26.35 -11.11 -13.14
N ILE A 597 -25.47 -10.90 -12.15
CA ILE A 597 -24.30 -11.75 -11.89
C ILE A 597 -24.25 -12.34 -10.48
N TYR A 598 -24.79 -11.65 -9.47
CA TYR A 598 -24.88 -12.18 -8.10
C TYR A 598 -26.27 -12.70 -7.79
N ARG A 599 -26.35 -13.77 -7.01
CA ARG A 599 -27.63 -14.42 -6.65
C ARG A 599 -28.33 -13.69 -5.52
N HIS A 600 -27.57 -13.15 -4.57
CA HIS A 600 -28.07 -12.35 -3.46
C HIS A 600 -27.16 -11.12 -3.19
N PRO A 601 -27.68 -10.00 -2.66
CA PRO A 601 -26.84 -8.83 -2.31
C PRO A 601 -25.71 -9.11 -1.30
N ASP A 602 -25.88 -10.12 -0.44
CA ASP A 602 -24.82 -10.58 0.48
C ASP A 602 -23.63 -11.24 -0.24
N ASP A 603 -23.83 -11.69 -1.49
CA ASP A 603 -22.77 -12.35 -2.26
C ASP A 603 -21.80 -11.36 -2.91
N ILE A 604 -22.22 -10.10 -3.05
CA ILE A 604 -21.48 -9.05 -3.76
C ILE A 604 -20.11 -8.86 -3.09
N ASP A 605 -19.03 -9.02 -3.85
CA ASP A 605 -17.68 -8.77 -3.34
C ASP A 605 -17.50 -7.28 -3.02
N LEU A 606 -16.80 -6.96 -1.91
CA LEU A 606 -16.66 -5.57 -1.44
C LEU A 606 -16.18 -4.62 -2.55
N PHE A 607 -15.15 -5.00 -3.31
CA PHE A 607 -14.60 -4.16 -4.38
C PHE A 607 -15.66 -3.86 -5.46
N ALA A 608 -16.34 -4.90 -5.96
CA ALA A 608 -17.33 -4.76 -7.02
C ALA A 608 -18.56 -3.94 -6.56
N GLY A 609 -19.04 -4.21 -5.34
CA GLY A 609 -20.19 -3.52 -4.77
C GLY A 609 -19.93 -2.05 -4.51
N ALA A 610 -18.86 -1.74 -3.76
CA ALA A 610 -18.60 -0.37 -3.32
C ALA A 610 -18.01 0.54 -4.42
N LEU A 611 -17.27 0.00 -5.40
CA LEU A 611 -16.85 0.80 -6.57
C LEU A 611 -18.05 1.16 -7.47
N SER A 612 -19.12 0.37 -7.42
CA SER A 612 -20.34 0.60 -8.22
C SER A 612 -21.34 1.56 -7.57
N GLU A 613 -21.07 2.04 -6.35
CA GLU A 613 -21.87 3.06 -5.68
C GLU A 613 -21.76 4.42 -6.41
N LYS A 614 -22.84 5.21 -6.35
CA LYS A 614 -22.84 6.60 -6.79
C LYS A 614 -21.92 7.42 -5.90
N SER A 615 -21.18 8.34 -6.52
CA SER A 615 -20.35 9.34 -5.83
C SER A 615 -21.17 10.14 -4.82
N LEU A 616 -20.63 10.33 -3.62
CA LEU A 616 -21.29 11.14 -2.60
C LEU A 616 -20.96 12.63 -2.77
N GLY A 617 -21.86 13.38 -3.39
CA GLY A 617 -21.74 14.83 -3.54
C GLY A 617 -20.47 15.22 -4.31
N ARG A 618 -19.48 15.80 -3.59
CA ARG A 618 -18.18 16.18 -4.16
C ARG A 618 -17.10 15.09 -4.08
N SER A 619 -17.36 13.96 -3.42
CA SER A 619 -16.42 12.85 -3.33
C SER A 619 -16.21 12.15 -4.68
N LEU A 620 -15.04 11.55 -4.85
CA LEU A 620 -14.72 10.62 -5.93
C LEU A 620 -15.07 9.16 -5.60
N MET A 621 -15.93 8.91 -4.63
CA MET A 621 -16.30 7.56 -4.26
C MET A 621 -17.67 7.52 -3.61
N GLY A 622 -18.25 6.33 -3.60
CA GLY A 622 -19.43 6.04 -2.82
C GLY A 622 -19.17 6.06 -1.31
N PRO A 623 -20.24 6.00 -0.52
CA PRO A 623 -20.15 6.13 0.91
C PRO A 623 -19.45 4.98 1.63
N THR A 624 -19.48 3.75 1.12
CA THR A 624 -18.82 2.61 1.78
C THR A 624 -17.31 2.75 1.72
N PHE A 625 -16.76 3.08 0.53
CA PHE A 625 -15.33 3.39 0.40
C PHE A 625 -14.96 4.68 1.14
N SER A 626 -15.78 5.73 1.10
CA SER A 626 -15.55 6.96 1.88
C SER A 626 -15.40 6.67 3.39
N CYS A 627 -16.22 5.77 3.92
CA CYS A 627 -16.21 5.35 5.31
C CYS A 627 -14.95 4.56 5.67
N ILE A 628 -14.60 3.52 4.90
CA ILE A 628 -13.42 2.68 5.18
C ILE A 628 -12.14 3.50 5.06
N ILE A 629 -12.00 4.28 3.98
CA ILE A 629 -10.83 5.13 3.74
C ILE A 629 -10.73 6.23 4.80
N GLY A 630 -11.84 6.90 5.11
CA GLY A 630 -11.86 7.95 6.13
C GLY A 630 -11.49 7.42 7.52
N PHE A 631 -11.96 6.22 7.86
CA PHE A 631 -11.59 5.55 9.09
C PHE A 631 -10.10 5.17 9.12
N GLN A 632 -9.53 4.65 8.01
CA GLN A 632 -8.09 4.36 7.94
C GLN A 632 -7.26 5.62 8.17
N PHE A 633 -7.49 6.70 7.41
CA PHE A 633 -6.71 7.94 7.55
C PHE A 633 -6.92 8.61 8.92
N ASN A 634 -8.08 8.45 9.55
CA ASN A 634 -8.24 8.87 10.94
C ASN A 634 -7.23 8.12 11.83
N ARG A 635 -7.15 6.79 11.73
CA ARG A 635 -6.23 5.99 12.56
C ARG A 635 -4.77 6.30 12.28
N LEU A 636 -4.40 6.56 11.03
CA LEU A 636 -3.02 6.96 10.67
C LEU A 636 -2.63 8.32 11.26
N LYS A 637 -3.58 9.25 11.41
CA LYS A 637 -3.33 10.56 12.04
C LYS A 637 -3.30 10.49 13.57
N TYR A 638 -4.35 9.91 14.17
CA TYR A 638 -4.54 9.93 15.62
C TYR A 638 -3.72 8.84 16.34
N GLY A 639 -3.27 7.81 15.62
CA GLY A 639 -2.41 6.75 16.16
C GLY A 639 -0.92 6.99 15.95
N ASP A 640 -0.53 8.13 15.38
CA ASP A 640 0.86 8.46 15.08
C ASP A 640 1.46 9.46 16.07
N ARG A 641 2.36 8.99 16.94
CA ARG A 641 3.09 9.80 17.91
C ARG A 641 3.92 10.91 17.27
N PHE A 642 4.34 10.69 16.03
CA PHE A 642 5.20 11.58 15.26
C PHE A 642 4.40 12.42 14.23
N TRP A 643 3.06 12.46 14.35
CA TRP A 643 2.22 13.36 13.55
C TRP A 643 2.75 14.80 13.66
N TYR A 644 2.96 15.45 12.52
CA TYR A 644 3.77 16.68 12.43
C TYR A 644 3.20 17.88 13.20
N GLU A 645 1.90 17.88 13.53
CA GLU A 645 1.30 18.95 14.33
C GLU A 645 1.42 18.72 15.84
N ASN A 646 1.86 17.54 16.30
CA ASN A 646 2.09 17.30 17.71
C ASN A 646 3.26 18.17 18.21
N ASP A 647 3.17 18.70 19.43
CA ASP A 647 4.18 19.55 20.08
C ASP A 647 4.96 18.81 21.19
N PHE A 648 5.07 17.49 21.09
CA PHE A 648 5.75 16.69 22.09
C PHE A 648 7.24 17.05 22.21
N PRO A 649 7.79 17.19 23.43
CA PRO A 649 9.16 17.69 23.62
C PRO A 649 10.25 16.95 22.84
N GLN A 650 10.10 15.64 22.63
CA GLN A 650 11.11 14.80 21.98
C GLN A 650 10.92 14.68 20.45
N THR A 651 9.68 14.75 19.96
CA THR A 651 9.35 14.42 18.55
C THR A 651 8.65 15.55 17.79
N GLY A 652 8.17 16.58 18.48
CA GLY A 652 7.39 17.68 17.94
C GLY A 652 8.24 18.74 17.26
N PHE A 653 7.69 19.34 16.21
CA PHE A 653 8.28 20.53 15.57
C PHE A 653 8.06 21.75 16.46
N THR A 654 8.85 22.82 16.28
CA THR A 654 8.51 24.12 16.89
C THR A 654 7.34 24.77 16.14
N LYS A 655 6.73 25.78 16.75
CA LYS A 655 5.63 26.53 16.15
C LYS A 655 6.03 27.17 14.81
N GLU A 656 7.24 27.70 14.72
CA GLU A 656 7.80 28.31 13.52
C GLU A 656 8.04 27.27 12.43
N GLN A 657 8.53 26.09 12.78
CA GLN A 657 8.69 24.97 11.84
C GLN A 657 7.33 24.51 11.27
N VAL A 658 6.30 24.38 12.11
CA VAL A 658 4.94 24.01 11.65
C VAL A 658 4.34 25.07 10.72
N VAL A 659 4.62 26.36 10.96
CA VAL A 659 4.21 27.43 10.05
C VAL A 659 4.80 27.25 8.66
N GLU A 660 6.07 26.84 8.56
CA GLU A 660 6.73 26.60 7.27
C GLU A 660 6.23 25.32 6.58
N ILE A 661 6.04 24.21 7.32
CA ILE A 661 5.45 22.97 6.77
C ILE A 661 4.08 23.24 6.14
N LYS A 662 3.25 24.07 6.80
CA LYS A 662 1.90 24.40 6.33
C LYS A 662 1.84 25.28 5.08
N LYS A 663 2.99 25.74 4.58
CA LYS A 663 3.10 26.46 3.30
C LYS A 663 3.36 25.53 2.11
N VAL A 664 3.69 24.27 2.37
CA VAL A 664 4.07 23.33 1.32
C VAL A 664 2.84 22.84 0.58
N THR A 665 2.92 22.82 -0.74
CA THR A 665 1.90 22.22 -1.61
C THR A 665 2.57 21.30 -2.62
N MET A 666 1.81 20.38 -3.20
CA MET A 666 2.31 19.49 -4.25
C MET A 666 2.82 20.30 -5.47
N THR A 667 2.15 21.41 -5.80
CA THR A 667 2.61 22.34 -6.85
C THR A 667 3.96 22.97 -6.50
N ARG A 668 4.16 23.42 -5.25
CA ARG A 668 5.44 24.01 -4.82
C ARG A 668 6.56 22.97 -4.86
N MET A 669 6.28 21.74 -4.43
CA MET A 669 7.23 20.63 -4.54
C MET A 669 7.64 20.43 -6.00
N MET A 670 6.65 20.27 -6.90
CA MET A 670 6.87 20.13 -8.34
C MET A 670 7.73 21.27 -8.93
N CYS A 671 7.41 22.53 -8.61
CA CYS A 671 8.19 23.70 -9.05
C CYS A 671 9.64 23.67 -8.54
N SER A 672 9.87 23.19 -7.31
CA SER A 672 11.22 23.11 -6.75
C SER A 672 12.03 21.95 -7.32
N THR A 673 11.40 20.82 -7.64
CA THR A 673 12.10 19.56 -7.95
C THR A 673 12.27 19.27 -9.43
N MET A 674 11.52 19.93 -10.32
CA MET A 674 11.56 19.65 -11.76
C MET A 674 12.16 20.81 -12.55
N THR A 675 13.05 20.49 -13.50
CA THR A 675 13.62 21.46 -14.44
C THR A 675 12.77 21.54 -15.70
N MET A 676 11.61 22.18 -15.59
CA MET A 676 10.54 22.21 -16.61
C MET A 676 10.84 23.01 -17.90
N GLY A 677 12.11 23.36 -18.18
CA GLY A 677 12.48 24.13 -19.37
C GLY A 677 11.71 25.45 -19.52
N SER A 678 11.41 25.84 -20.76
CA SER A 678 10.75 27.11 -21.16
C SER A 678 9.28 27.27 -20.73
N LEU A 679 8.73 26.35 -19.92
CA LEU A 679 7.32 26.35 -19.50
C LEU A 679 7.20 26.37 -17.97
N PRO A 680 7.52 27.50 -17.32
CA PRO A 680 7.63 27.58 -15.88
C PRO A 680 6.27 27.80 -15.19
N VAL A 681 5.14 27.48 -15.84
CA VAL A 681 3.81 27.77 -15.30
C VAL A 681 3.09 26.50 -14.89
N LEU A 682 2.57 26.49 -13.67
CA LEU A 682 1.79 25.39 -13.12
C LEU A 682 0.54 25.93 -12.44
N GLN A 683 -0.51 25.13 -12.41
CA GLN A 683 -1.71 25.44 -11.63
C GLN A 683 -1.42 25.43 -10.10
N PRO A 684 -2.02 26.35 -9.31
CA PRO A 684 -1.83 26.40 -7.86
C PRO A 684 -2.17 25.11 -7.11
N HIS A 685 -3.13 24.33 -7.61
CA HIS A 685 -3.52 23.02 -7.09
C HIS A 685 -3.21 21.92 -8.10
N LEU A 686 -2.08 21.22 -7.93
CA LEU A 686 -1.56 20.27 -8.93
C LEU A 686 -2.53 19.13 -9.25
N PHE A 687 -3.29 18.65 -8.25
CA PHE A 687 -4.28 17.58 -8.42
C PHE A 687 -5.48 17.98 -9.28
N ARG A 688 -5.74 19.27 -9.44
CA ARG A 688 -6.83 19.79 -10.27
C ARG A 688 -6.29 20.23 -11.61
N ARG A 689 -7.10 20.10 -12.67
CA ARG A 689 -6.73 20.61 -14.00
C ARG A 689 -6.67 22.13 -13.99
N GLN A 690 -5.82 22.70 -14.83
CA GLN A 690 -5.73 24.15 -15.05
C GLN A 690 -7.04 24.77 -15.57
N THR A 691 -7.90 23.96 -16.20
CA THR A 691 -9.24 24.35 -16.66
C THR A 691 -10.27 24.47 -15.53
N THR A 692 -9.92 24.04 -14.30
CA THR A 692 -10.80 24.16 -13.14
C THR A 692 -10.91 25.64 -12.73
N PRO A 693 -12.12 26.17 -12.45
CA PRO A 693 -12.29 27.55 -12.01
C PRO A 693 -11.39 27.90 -10.82
N GLY A 694 -10.65 29.01 -10.92
CA GLY A 694 -9.72 29.47 -9.88
C GLY A 694 -8.36 28.78 -9.85
N ASN A 695 -8.04 27.91 -10.83
CA ASN A 695 -6.80 27.13 -10.87
C ASN A 695 -5.90 27.48 -12.08
N ARG A 696 -5.92 28.74 -12.53
CA ARG A 696 -5.15 29.20 -13.68
C ARG A 696 -3.64 29.10 -13.41
N PRO A 697 -2.80 28.70 -14.39
CA PRO A 697 -1.36 28.58 -14.19
C PRO A 697 -0.68 29.90 -13.79
N LEU A 698 0.29 29.80 -12.88
CA LEU A 698 1.17 30.89 -12.42
C LEU A 698 2.63 30.46 -12.59
N SER A 699 3.56 31.41 -12.63
CA SER A 699 4.98 31.06 -12.72
C SER A 699 5.47 30.38 -11.44
N CYS A 700 6.44 29.47 -11.55
CA CYS A 700 7.02 28.80 -10.38
C CYS A 700 7.64 29.78 -9.39
N SER A 701 8.22 30.91 -9.85
CA SER A 701 8.69 31.98 -8.97
C SER A 701 7.55 32.58 -8.13
N GLN A 702 6.37 32.80 -8.72
CA GLN A 702 5.18 33.27 -7.99
C GLN A 702 4.68 32.21 -7.00
N LEU A 703 4.64 30.94 -7.42
CA LEU A 703 4.12 29.83 -6.62
C LEU A 703 5.00 29.55 -5.39
N LEU A 704 6.32 29.56 -5.56
CA LEU A 704 7.28 29.35 -4.47
C LEU A 704 7.35 30.57 -3.52
N GLY A 705 6.92 31.74 -3.98
CA GLY A 705 7.14 33.01 -3.29
C GLY A 705 8.54 33.53 -3.63
N GLN A 706 8.58 34.66 -4.35
CA GLN A 706 9.76 35.29 -4.95
C GLN A 706 11.07 34.98 -4.21
N ASP A 707 12.09 34.55 -4.96
CA ASP A 707 13.43 34.17 -4.48
C ASP A 707 13.52 32.94 -3.56
N SER A 708 12.41 32.23 -3.29
CA SER A 708 12.44 30.95 -2.58
C SER A 708 12.70 29.77 -3.51
N ILE A 709 13.68 28.93 -3.15
CA ILE A 709 13.95 27.65 -3.83
C ILE A 709 13.04 26.53 -3.29
N LEU A 710 12.84 26.48 -1.96
CA LEU A 710 12.09 25.41 -1.31
C LEU A 710 10.58 25.66 -1.25
N GLY A 711 10.13 26.90 -1.46
CA GLY A 711 8.75 27.32 -1.23
C GLY A 711 8.39 27.56 0.25
N PHE A 712 9.37 27.42 1.16
CA PHE A 712 9.29 27.73 2.58
C PHE A 712 10.66 28.20 3.10
N ASN A 713 10.71 28.78 4.31
CA ASN A 713 11.95 29.22 4.94
C ASN A 713 12.60 28.10 5.78
N ILE A 714 13.83 27.70 5.46
CA ILE A 714 14.55 26.64 6.19
C ILE A 714 15.09 27.09 7.55
N GLU A 715 15.23 28.40 7.78
CA GLU A 715 15.88 28.97 8.96
C GLU A 715 15.30 28.55 10.31
N PRO A 716 13.96 28.41 10.50
CA PRO A 716 13.42 27.87 11.74
C PRO A 716 13.91 26.46 12.07
N PHE A 717 14.15 25.62 11.05
CA PHE A 717 14.68 24.28 11.25
C PHE A 717 16.17 24.32 11.59
N ALA A 718 16.93 25.15 10.89
CA ALA A 718 18.35 25.35 11.15
C ALA A 718 18.61 25.86 12.57
N ARG A 719 17.90 26.91 13.00
CA ARG A 719 18.03 27.48 14.35
C ARG A 719 17.70 26.48 15.44
N GLU A 720 16.63 25.69 15.27
CA GLU A 720 16.27 24.68 16.26
C GLU A 720 17.34 23.60 16.35
N LEU A 721 17.88 23.14 15.23
CA LEU A 721 18.93 22.14 15.21
C LEU A 721 20.24 22.66 15.85
N GLN A 722 20.61 23.91 15.58
CA GLN A 722 21.74 24.59 16.23
C GLN A 722 21.52 24.78 17.73
N ARG A 723 20.31 25.17 18.16
CA ARG A 723 19.94 25.29 19.59
C ARG A 723 20.08 23.96 20.33
N LEU A 724 19.84 22.84 19.64
CA LEU A 724 20.02 21.49 20.17
C LEU A 724 21.47 20.99 20.09
N GLY A 725 22.43 21.83 19.69
CA GLY A 725 23.84 21.45 19.59
C GLY A 725 24.13 20.49 18.43
N GLY A 726 23.30 20.54 17.38
CA GLY A 726 23.44 19.67 16.21
C GLY A 726 23.01 18.23 16.44
N ARG A 727 22.31 17.91 17.54
CA ARG A 727 21.73 16.58 17.79
C ARG A 727 20.44 16.71 18.59
N ARG A 728 19.37 15.99 18.20
CA ARG A 728 18.14 15.93 19.03
C ARG A 728 18.28 15.03 20.27
N HIS A 729 19.33 14.23 20.36
CA HIS A 729 19.54 13.32 21.48
C HIS A 729 20.02 14.08 22.72
N ARG A 730 19.13 14.42 23.67
CA ARG A 730 19.54 14.87 25.00
C ARG A 730 20.10 13.67 25.77
N SER A 731 21.39 13.72 26.15
CA SER A 731 22.07 12.67 26.90
C SER A 731 21.67 12.57 28.38
N SER A 732 20.82 13.44 28.90
CA SER A 732 20.33 13.35 30.28
C SER A 732 19.08 14.20 30.49
N MET A 733 17.94 13.56 30.72
CA MET A 733 16.89 14.05 31.62
C MET A 733 16.17 12.82 32.20
N ASP A 734 15.89 12.91 33.49
CA ASP A 734 15.33 11.85 34.32
C ASP A 734 14.12 11.13 33.70
N SER A 735 14.13 9.83 33.97
CA SER A 735 13.27 8.76 33.48
C SER A 735 11.83 8.81 33.99
N ASN A 736 11.10 9.90 33.77
CA ASN A 736 9.68 9.94 34.05
C ASN A 736 8.89 9.89 32.74
N ILE A 737 8.22 8.76 32.49
CA ILE A 737 7.24 8.62 31.40
C ILE A 737 6.18 9.70 31.61
N PRO A 738 6.04 10.68 30.72
CA PRO A 738 5.05 11.72 30.89
C PRO A 738 3.64 11.12 30.98
N SER A 739 2.77 11.68 31.84
CA SER A 739 1.43 11.12 32.11
C SER A 739 0.56 10.95 30.86
N TYR A 740 0.84 11.68 29.78
CA TYR A 740 0.18 11.54 28.48
C TYR A 740 0.48 10.20 27.77
N PHE A 741 1.59 9.54 28.12
CA PHE A 741 1.94 8.19 27.64
C PHE A 741 1.53 7.09 28.63
N LEU A 742 1.13 7.46 29.85
CA LEU A 742 0.60 6.52 30.83
C LEU A 742 -0.90 6.28 30.56
N PRO A 743 -1.41 5.07 30.79
CA PRO A 743 -2.84 4.80 30.63
C PRO A 743 -3.66 5.71 31.55
N ARG A 744 -4.76 6.29 31.05
CA ARG A 744 -5.82 6.79 31.93
C ARG A 744 -6.31 5.58 32.74
N SER A 745 -6.11 5.62 34.06
CA SER A 745 -6.49 4.51 34.94
C SER A 745 -7.98 4.19 34.77
N SER A 746 -8.29 3.10 34.09
CA SER A 746 -9.53 2.37 34.30
C SER A 746 -9.17 0.89 34.36
N ARG A 747 -9.38 0.32 35.55
CA ARG A 747 -9.43 -1.11 35.77
C ARG A 747 -10.48 -1.68 34.82
N GLN A 748 -10.05 -2.45 33.83
CA GLN A 748 -10.81 -3.61 33.38
C GLN A 748 -9.86 -4.58 32.65
N THR A 749 -9.64 -5.68 33.34
CA THR A 749 -9.05 -6.93 32.88
C THR A 749 -9.78 -7.47 31.64
N GLY A 750 -9.01 -7.86 30.61
CA GLY A 750 -9.38 -8.86 29.60
C GLY A 750 -10.67 -8.61 28.82
N SER A 751 -10.58 -7.94 27.67
CA SER A 751 -11.45 -8.18 26.48
C SER A 751 -11.26 -7.18 25.33
N GLN A 752 -10.48 -6.12 25.46
CA GLN A 752 -10.41 -5.05 24.44
C GLN A 752 -9.12 -5.04 23.59
N VAL A 753 -8.67 -6.21 23.17
CA VAL A 753 -7.79 -6.33 21.99
C VAL A 753 -8.49 -7.26 20.99
N TYR A 754 -9.60 -6.77 20.45
CA TYR A 754 -10.22 -7.28 19.23
C TYR A 754 -10.41 -6.13 18.24
#